data_AF-A0A8T3XFY0-F1
#
_entry.id   AF-A0A8T3XFY0-F1
#
_cell.length_a   1.000
_cell.length_b   1.000
_cell.length_c   1.000
_cell.angle_alpha   90.00
_cell.angle_beta   90.00
_cell.angle_gamma   90.00
#
_symmetry.space_group_name_H-M   'P 1'
#
loop_
_entity.id
_entity.type
_entity.pdbx_description
1 polymer ?
#
loop_
_entity_poly.entity_id
_entity_poly.type
_entity_poly.pdbx_seq_one_letter_code
_entity_poly.pdbx_strand_id
1 'polypeptide(L)'
;MEVIHNLANLSIKKSADGNVGFLLMNKKGSYCSFFNMPSSRYQGLFYFDEKTMSMYKFIENIEIAGNNDASSLKNNFHSVERRKNDIVELFFMPKNLNSLIYELNSQHEINLILDCKESYDNREWGRFYEIFEENGCIVVKFTKKTDRREDDGDGKEEFTLYLVVKGSNHHEKNDKWVERHYFSDAKRNSPPFKRYVYSALKLRGSTFVFSISKSKGKAVEECNYVYSHLEELKSKEREYFLDMLKNESVKKIINNKRISNEVKVAYVSAFNSLNNLAVRDKNTNVFAGLPWFFQFWARDALISLKALSKINKESAEKILFAYLKNIKDDGRLPNLIGQHKSANLGSADAHGWLFLRCKDLTEKINNNKEVINSIKKSIRIIKENKNSNNARIKEYLKKCNSMINKKENEYHKTAYEVESFLEKSLNGLLKFHTNDSFETNNKLETWMDTEFENYYREGIRIEIQAFRLNIYNLLFELTQNHKYKVLENLLRNKLREKFWNGKILADGLNDWAIRPNIFIAHYAYPDLLTNKEWETCFENTLKNLWLEWGGLSTVDKNNPLFTETSTGEDNKSYHRGDSWFWVNNLAALVLNKVNKQKFNKQIQKIISASTEEILWEGCVGCHTELSSAKDLRSEGCWNQAWSNAMFMELIDEMFG
;
A
#
# COMPACT_ATOMS: atom_id res chain seq x y z
N MET A 1 18.59 -19.16 2.65
CA MET A 1 18.36 -18.74 4.06
C MET A 1 17.04 -19.33 4.52
N GLU A 2 16.91 -19.85 5.75
CA GLU A 2 15.60 -20.31 6.27
C GLU A 2 14.75 -19.11 6.69
N VAL A 3 13.58 -18.93 6.08
CA VAL A 3 12.61 -17.90 6.49
C VAL A 3 11.55 -18.54 7.37
N ILE A 4 11.21 -17.90 8.49
CA ILE A 4 10.24 -18.38 9.47
C ILE A 4 9.22 -17.26 9.73
N HIS A 5 7.93 -17.56 9.59
CA HIS A 5 6.88 -16.65 10.04
C HIS A 5 6.25 -17.20 11.30
N ASN A 6 6.33 -16.44 12.39
CA ASN A 6 5.83 -16.84 13.69
C ASN A 6 4.57 -16.03 14.05
N LEU A 7 3.42 -16.52 13.63
CA LEU A 7 2.10 -15.92 13.85
C LEU A 7 1.47 -16.50 15.12
N ALA A 8 1.85 -15.97 16.29
CA ALA A 8 1.38 -16.45 17.59
C ALA A 8 1.58 -17.97 17.77
N ASN A 9 0.53 -18.78 17.68
CA ASN A 9 0.59 -20.25 17.81
C ASN A 9 0.79 -20.97 16.47
N LEU A 10 0.77 -20.25 15.34
CA LEU A 10 0.97 -20.78 14.01
C LEU A 10 2.35 -20.37 13.49
N SER A 11 3.19 -21.36 13.17
CA SER A 11 4.51 -21.14 12.58
C SER A 11 4.64 -21.87 11.27
N ILE A 12 5.15 -21.18 10.24
CA ILE A 12 5.50 -21.76 8.95
C ILE A 12 6.94 -21.40 8.62
N LYS A 13 7.62 -22.26 7.85
CA LYS A 13 9.01 -22.03 7.45
C LYS A 13 9.31 -22.63 6.08
N LYS A 14 10.22 -22.00 5.36
CA LYS A 14 10.71 -22.45 4.05
C LYS A 14 12.15 -21.98 3.85
N SER A 15 12.93 -22.74 3.11
CA SER A 15 14.20 -22.23 2.59
C SER A 15 13.88 -21.29 1.42
N ALA A 16 14.29 -20.03 1.55
CA ALA A 16 14.16 -19.04 0.49
C ALA A 16 15.47 -18.88 -0.27
N ASP A 17 15.34 -18.75 -1.60
CA ASP A 17 16.43 -18.47 -2.52
C ASP A 17 16.61 -16.95 -2.68
N GLY A 18 17.83 -16.51 -2.95
CA GLY A 18 18.15 -15.09 -3.18
C GLY A 18 18.34 -14.25 -1.91
N ASN A 19 18.44 -12.93 -2.11
CA ASN A 19 18.67 -11.96 -1.03
C ASN A 19 17.32 -11.50 -0.47
N VAL A 20 16.86 -12.18 0.58
CA VAL A 20 15.61 -11.88 1.26
C VAL A 20 15.87 -10.95 2.46
N GLY A 21 14.94 -10.03 2.71
CA GLY A 21 15.02 -9.04 3.76
C GLY A 21 13.69 -8.80 4.45
N PHE A 22 13.62 -7.75 5.25
CA PHE A 22 12.41 -7.36 5.97
C PHE A 22 12.25 -5.85 5.94
N LEU A 23 11.03 -5.37 6.22
CA LEU A 23 10.71 -3.97 6.38
C LEU A 23 9.88 -3.76 7.65
N LEU A 24 10.35 -2.90 8.55
CA LEU A 24 9.64 -2.50 9.78
C LEU A 24 9.28 -1.02 9.71
N MET A 25 8.10 -0.66 10.22
CA MET A 25 7.55 0.70 10.17
C MET A 25 7.09 1.14 11.56
N ASN A 26 7.11 2.44 11.83
CA ASN A 26 6.72 3.00 13.12
C ASN A 26 5.34 3.69 13.15
N LYS A 27 4.51 3.55 12.09
CA LYS A 27 3.22 4.28 11.88
C LYS A 27 3.30 5.82 11.81
N LYS A 28 4.47 6.43 11.99
CA LYS A 28 4.74 7.86 11.65
C LYS A 28 5.29 8.05 10.24
N GLY A 29 5.63 6.97 9.57
CA GLY A 29 6.16 6.94 8.22
C GLY A 29 7.64 6.61 8.13
N SER A 30 8.38 6.70 9.24
CA SER A 30 9.76 6.21 9.31
C SER A 30 9.76 4.67 9.29
N TYR A 31 10.80 4.10 8.69
CA TYR A 31 10.91 2.67 8.51
C TYR A 31 12.38 2.23 8.49
N CYS A 32 12.63 0.94 8.71
CA CYS A 32 13.90 0.33 8.38
C CYS A 32 13.68 -0.86 7.43
N SER A 33 14.66 -1.10 6.59
CA SER A 33 14.68 -2.24 5.68
C SER A 33 16.09 -2.79 5.59
N PHE A 34 16.30 -4.01 6.08
CA PHE A 34 17.61 -4.67 6.07
C PHE A 34 17.52 -6.04 5.42
N PHE A 35 18.55 -6.34 4.64
CA PHE A 35 18.73 -7.59 3.90
C PHE A 35 19.98 -8.30 4.39
N ASN A 36 20.20 -9.56 3.97
CA ASN A 36 21.43 -10.27 4.31
C ASN A 36 22.67 -9.49 3.84
N MET A 37 22.63 -9.04 2.57
CA MET A 37 23.60 -8.13 2.01
C MET A 37 22.91 -6.85 1.53
N PRO A 38 23.49 -5.66 1.76
CA PRO A 38 23.00 -4.43 1.13
C PRO A 38 23.11 -4.55 -0.38
N SER A 39 21.99 -4.46 -1.07
CA SER A 39 21.89 -4.60 -2.52
C SER A 39 21.15 -3.44 -3.18
N SER A 40 20.58 -2.52 -2.39
CA SER A 40 19.92 -1.32 -2.89
C SER A 40 20.22 -0.09 -2.03
N ARG A 41 20.42 1.06 -2.66
CA ARG A 41 20.57 2.35 -1.95
C ARG A 41 19.33 2.76 -1.15
N TYR A 42 18.19 2.10 -1.37
CA TYR A 42 16.93 2.31 -0.67
C TYR A 42 16.72 1.36 0.53
N GLN A 43 17.72 0.56 0.90
CA GLN A 43 17.79 -0.19 2.16
C GLN A 43 18.45 0.66 3.25
N GLY A 44 18.16 0.37 4.52
CA GLY A 44 18.70 1.08 5.68
C GLY A 44 17.64 1.55 6.67
N LEU A 45 18.00 2.52 7.52
CA LEU A 45 17.08 3.21 8.44
C LEU A 45 16.70 4.57 7.86
N PHE A 46 15.40 4.83 7.77
CA PHE A 46 14.82 6.03 7.20
C PHE A 46 13.98 6.80 8.21
N TYR A 47 14.07 8.12 8.13
CA TYR A 47 13.33 9.10 8.91
C TYR A 47 12.39 9.88 8.00
N PHE A 48 11.09 9.84 8.30
CA PHE A 48 10.09 10.65 7.61
C PHE A 48 9.83 11.95 8.39
N ASP A 49 10.09 13.09 7.75
CA ASP A 49 9.74 14.39 8.30
C ASP A 49 8.31 14.76 7.91
N GLU A 50 7.42 14.62 8.87
CA GLU A 50 6.01 14.94 8.70
C GLU A 50 5.74 16.40 8.30
N LYS A 51 6.60 17.35 8.68
CA LYS A 51 6.37 18.76 8.36
C LYS A 51 6.62 19.06 6.88
N THR A 52 7.67 18.46 6.32
CA THR A 52 8.11 18.69 4.94
C THR A 52 7.66 17.59 3.99
N MET A 53 7.04 16.50 4.51
CA MET A 53 6.67 15.31 3.74
C MET A 53 7.87 14.66 3.02
N SER A 54 9.06 14.84 3.57
CA SER A 54 10.32 14.36 2.98
C SER A 54 10.82 13.12 3.72
N MET A 55 11.40 12.19 2.97
CA MET A 55 11.99 10.96 3.49
C MET A 55 13.51 11.07 3.46
N TYR A 56 14.17 10.77 4.57
CA TYR A 56 15.64 10.82 4.69
C TYR A 56 16.18 9.45 5.07
N LYS A 57 17.15 8.94 4.34
CA LYS A 57 17.98 7.81 4.78
C LYS A 57 19.01 8.34 5.78
N PHE A 58 19.40 7.53 6.76
CA PHE A 58 20.52 7.86 7.66
C PHE A 58 21.50 6.70 7.80
N ILE A 59 21.03 5.55 8.27
CA ILE A 59 21.86 4.34 8.39
C ILE A 59 21.71 3.57 7.08
N GLU A 60 22.83 3.14 6.50
CA GLU A 60 22.85 2.25 5.34
C GLU A 60 22.76 0.79 5.80
N ASN A 61 23.64 0.39 6.71
CA ASN A 61 23.64 -0.95 7.27
C ASN A 61 24.24 -0.99 8.68
N ILE A 62 23.91 -2.05 9.41
CA ILE A 62 24.52 -2.43 10.68
C ILE A 62 25.22 -3.77 10.46
N GLU A 63 26.56 -3.77 10.53
CA GLU A 63 27.38 -4.93 10.16
C GLU A 63 28.05 -5.54 11.37
N ILE A 64 27.77 -6.80 11.67
CA ILE A 64 28.47 -7.52 12.73
C ILE A 64 29.91 -7.83 12.30
N ALA A 65 30.88 -7.57 13.18
CA ALA A 65 32.28 -7.91 12.93
C ALA A 65 32.47 -9.41 12.71
N GLY A 66 33.29 -9.78 11.72
CA GLY A 66 33.53 -11.18 11.34
C GLY A 66 32.66 -11.73 10.20
N ASN A 67 31.74 -10.91 9.66
CA ASN A 67 30.98 -11.09 8.42
C ASN A 67 30.54 -12.54 8.10
N ASN A 68 29.35 -12.92 8.56
CA ASN A 68 28.73 -14.20 8.23
C ASN A 68 27.35 -13.98 7.59
N ASP A 69 27.06 -14.78 6.57
CA ASP A 69 25.74 -14.81 5.95
C ASP A 69 24.67 -15.25 6.94
N ALA A 70 23.47 -14.68 6.80
CA ALA A 70 22.31 -15.03 7.59
C ALA A 70 21.84 -16.46 7.27
N SER A 71 21.84 -17.29 8.30
CA SER A 71 21.30 -18.65 8.26
C SER A 71 19.78 -18.67 8.28
N SER A 72 19.15 -17.77 9.06
CA SER A 72 17.70 -17.66 9.16
C SER A 72 17.20 -16.24 9.36
N LEU A 73 15.98 -15.97 8.89
CA LEU A 73 15.21 -14.75 9.13
C LEU A 73 13.83 -15.11 9.68
N LYS A 74 13.50 -14.62 10.87
CA LYS A 74 12.24 -14.91 11.55
C LYS A 74 11.42 -13.64 11.71
N ASN A 75 10.28 -13.61 11.05
CA ASN A 75 9.30 -12.54 11.12
C ASN A 75 8.30 -12.82 12.26
N ASN A 76 8.35 -11.99 13.32
CA ASN A 76 7.39 -12.02 14.42
C ASN A 76 6.24 -11.00 14.23
N PHE A 77 6.15 -10.33 13.08
CA PHE A 77 5.19 -9.28 12.69
C PHE A 77 5.27 -7.94 13.44
N HIS A 78 5.82 -7.94 14.65
CA HIS A 78 6.14 -6.74 15.44
C HIS A 78 7.65 -6.54 15.62
N SER A 79 8.44 -7.57 15.36
CA SER A 79 9.90 -7.57 15.37
C SER A 79 10.43 -8.58 14.38
N VAL A 80 11.72 -8.51 14.07
CA VAL A 80 12.39 -9.46 13.18
C VAL A 80 13.66 -9.96 13.85
N GLU A 81 13.83 -11.28 13.89
CA GLU A 81 15.06 -11.92 14.34
C GLU A 81 15.86 -12.39 13.12
N ARG A 82 17.16 -12.15 13.10
CA ARG A 82 18.07 -12.66 12.06
C ARG A 82 19.23 -13.40 12.73
N ARG A 83 19.54 -14.60 12.25
CA ARG A 83 20.61 -15.44 12.84
C ARG A 83 21.80 -15.53 11.90
N LYS A 84 22.99 -15.21 12.41
CA LYS A 84 24.29 -15.32 11.73
C LYS A 84 25.20 -16.18 12.60
N ASN A 85 25.38 -17.46 12.24
CA ASN A 85 26.00 -18.46 13.10
C ASN A 85 25.35 -18.50 14.49
N ASP A 86 26.13 -18.27 15.54
CA ASP A 86 25.66 -18.25 16.94
C ASP A 86 25.06 -16.90 17.37
N ILE A 87 25.14 -15.87 16.52
CA ILE A 87 24.66 -14.52 16.82
C ILE A 87 23.21 -14.38 16.37
N VAL A 88 22.37 -13.88 17.25
CA VAL A 88 20.96 -13.56 16.98
C VAL A 88 20.78 -12.06 17.09
N GLU A 89 20.45 -11.43 15.97
CA GLU A 89 20.04 -10.04 15.85
C GLU A 89 18.53 -9.93 16.05
N LEU A 90 18.06 -8.98 16.83
CA LEU A 90 16.64 -8.61 16.95
C LEU A 90 16.46 -7.15 16.55
N PHE A 91 15.59 -6.91 15.57
CA PHE A 91 15.24 -5.60 15.05
C PHE A 91 13.81 -5.24 15.42
N PHE A 92 13.62 -4.01 15.86
CA PHE A 92 12.33 -3.53 16.33
C PHE A 92 12.20 -2.02 16.21
N MET A 93 11.05 -1.54 15.72
CA MET A 93 10.73 -0.11 15.67
C MET A 93 9.48 0.18 16.51
N PRO A 94 9.60 0.86 17.65
CA PRO A 94 8.43 1.22 18.45
C PRO A 94 7.54 2.20 17.69
N LYS A 95 6.21 2.00 17.74
CA LYS A 95 5.26 2.91 17.09
C LYS A 95 5.40 4.32 17.64
N ASN A 96 5.19 5.27 16.75
CA ASN A 96 5.20 6.70 17.01
C ASN A 96 6.55 7.30 17.47
N LEU A 97 7.64 6.53 17.41
CA LEU A 97 8.99 6.98 17.72
C LEU A 97 9.90 6.76 16.51
N ASN A 98 10.77 7.72 16.20
CA ASN A 98 11.74 7.64 15.10
C ASN A 98 13.03 6.92 15.54
N SER A 99 12.84 5.78 16.19
CA SER A 99 13.89 4.99 16.81
C SER A 99 13.91 3.56 16.29
N LEU A 100 15.10 2.99 16.15
CA LEU A 100 15.35 1.58 15.92
C LEU A 100 16.02 1.00 17.17
N ILE A 101 15.44 -0.05 17.71
CA ILE A 101 16.06 -0.91 18.73
C ILE A 101 16.69 -2.09 17.99
N TYR A 102 17.96 -2.33 18.27
CA TYR A 102 18.74 -3.41 17.70
C TYR A 102 19.46 -4.15 18.84
N GLU A 103 19.16 -5.43 18.99
CA GLU A 103 19.69 -6.26 20.06
C GLU A 103 20.42 -7.49 19.54
N LEU A 104 21.35 -7.96 20.35
CA LEU A 104 22.17 -9.13 20.14
C LEU A 104 22.03 -10.05 21.35
N ASN A 105 22.05 -11.36 21.13
CA ASN A 105 22.03 -12.35 22.20
C ASN A 105 23.27 -12.32 23.12
N SER A 106 24.37 -11.71 22.68
CA SER A 106 25.59 -11.49 23.46
C SER A 106 26.29 -10.20 23.03
N GLN A 107 27.28 -9.75 23.80
CA GLN A 107 28.06 -8.57 23.43
C GLN A 107 28.91 -8.86 22.19
N HIS A 108 28.72 -8.07 21.13
CA HIS A 108 29.57 -8.10 19.94
C HIS A 108 29.93 -6.69 19.49
N GLU A 109 30.92 -6.63 18.60
CA GLU A 109 31.26 -5.42 17.86
C GLU A 109 30.41 -5.34 16.58
N ILE A 110 29.87 -4.15 16.32
CA ILE A 110 29.19 -3.80 15.08
C ILE A 110 29.86 -2.60 14.43
N ASN A 111 29.89 -2.60 13.10
CA ASN A 111 30.23 -1.45 12.28
C ASN A 111 28.94 -0.73 11.86
N LEU A 112 28.83 0.54 12.19
CA LEU A 112 27.73 1.40 11.79
C LEU A 112 28.10 2.12 10.49
N ILE A 113 27.40 1.77 9.41
CA ILE A 113 27.61 2.34 8.07
C ILE A 113 26.50 3.35 7.78
N LEU A 114 26.89 4.57 7.41
CA LEU A 114 25.99 5.70 7.21
C LEU A 114 25.91 6.12 5.74
N ASP A 115 24.72 6.51 5.32
CA ASP A 115 24.46 7.15 4.02
C ASP A 115 23.29 8.11 4.18
N CYS A 116 23.58 9.25 4.82
CA CYS A 116 22.58 10.26 5.07
C CYS A 116 22.28 11.06 3.80
N LYS A 117 21.01 11.04 3.38
CA LYS A 117 20.51 11.72 2.18
C LYS A 117 19.00 11.86 2.22
N GLU A 118 18.44 12.82 1.50
CA GLU A 118 17.03 12.73 1.11
C GLU A 118 16.86 11.52 0.17
N SER A 119 15.75 10.78 0.26
CA SER A 119 15.58 9.47 -0.37
C SER A 119 15.93 9.46 -1.87
N TYR A 120 15.53 10.51 -2.60
CA TYR A 120 15.79 10.67 -4.03
C TYR A 120 17.06 11.46 -4.38
N ASP A 121 17.74 12.05 -3.39
CA ASP A 121 19.00 12.74 -3.62
C ASP A 121 20.12 11.71 -3.81
N ASN A 122 20.74 11.73 -4.98
CA ASN A 122 21.83 10.83 -5.35
C ASN A 122 23.19 11.55 -5.45
N ARG A 123 23.28 12.85 -5.11
CA ARG A 123 24.55 13.58 -5.06
C ARG A 123 25.53 12.92 -4.09
N GLU A 124 26.79 12.82 -4.49
CA GLU A 124 27.86 12.20 -3.71
C GLU A 124 28.59 13.21 -2.82
N TRP A 125 28.63 14.48 -3.19
CA TRP A 125 29.41 15.50 -2.51
C TRP A 125 28.58 16.33 -1.51
N GLY A 126 29.26 17.19 -0.74
CA GLY A 126 28.60 18.05 0.26
C GLY A 126 28.04 17.31 1.49
N ARG A 127 28.51 16.09 1.77
CA ARG A 127 28.09 15.26 2.92
C ARG A 127 29.09 15.37 4.06
N PHE A 128 28.70 16.02 5.16
CA PHE A 128 29.58 16.23 6.32
C PHE A 128 29.04 15.52 7.55
N TYR A 129 29.90 14.76 8.22
CA TYR A 129 29.58 14.05 9.47
C TYR A 129 30.45 14.58 10.60
N GLU A 130 29.81 14.95 11.71
CA GLU A 130 30.46 15.30 12.96
C GLU A 130 29.99 14.32 14.03
N ILE A 131 30.93 13.66 14.70
CA ILE A 131 30.63 12.65 15.73
C ILE A 131 31.22 13.10 17.06
N PHE A 132 30.40 13.15 18.10
CA PHE A 132 30.82 13.54 19.45
C PHE A 132 29.94 12.86 20.51
N GLU A 133 30.41 12.84 21.74
CA GLU A 133 29.64 12.34 22.88
C GLU A 133 28.93 13.48 23.61
N GLU A 134 27.70 13.23 24.07
CA GLU A 134 26.94 14.17 24.88
C GLU A 134 25.98 13.39 25.81
N ASN A 135 26.08 13.62 27.12
CA ASN A 135 25.20 13.02 28.14
C ASN A 135 25.08 11.47 28.05
N GLY A 136 26.19 10.78 27.80
CA GLY A 136 26.22 9.31 27.70
C GLY A 136 25.61 8.75 26.41
N CYS A 137 25.38 9.60 25.41
CA CYS A 137 25.00 9.20 24.06
C CYS A 137 26.10 9.58 23.07
N ILE A 138 26.21 8.80 22.00
CA ILE A 138 27.02 9.15 20.83
C ILE A 138 26.11 9.89 19.86
N VAL A 139 26.47 11.11 19.49
CA VAL A 139 25.71 11.96 18.57
C VAL A 139 26.45 12.05 17.25
N VAL A 140 25.76 11.70 16.16
CA VAL A 140 26.21 11.90 14.79
C VAL A 140 25.37 13.02 14.19
N LYS A 141 25.99 14.18 13.97
CA LYS A 141 25.40 15.28 13.21
C LYS A 141 25.79 15.14 11.76
N PHE A 142 24.79 15.07 10.89
CA PHE A 142 24.96 15.14 9.45
C PHE A 142 24.51 16.51 8.95
N THR A 143 25.34 17.15 8.12
CA THR A 143 24.98 18.38 7.42
C THR A 143 25.19 18.18 5.92
N LYS A 144 24.13 18.36 5.14
CA LYS A 144 24.19 18.43 3.68
C LYS A 144 24.43 19.89 3.26
N LYS A 145 25.41 20.09 2.39
CA LYS A 145 25.70 21.38 1.75
C LYS A 145 25.75 21.20 0.23
N THR A 146 25.50 22.30 -0.48
CA THR A 146 25.84 22.42 -1.90
C THR A 146 27.34 22.23 -2.12
N ASP A 147 27.71 21.63 -3.25
CA ASP A 147 29.09 21.40 -3.65
C ASP A 147 29.26 21.68 -5.14
N ARG A 148 30.23 22.52 -5.51
CA ARG A 148 30.45 23.00 -6.88
C ARG A 148 30.65 21.89 -7.94
N ARG A 149 30.91 20.65 -7.51
CA ARG A 149 31.05 19.48 -8.40
C ARG A 149 29.71 18.96 -8.91
N GLU A 150 28.63 19.23 -8.19
CA GLU A 150 27.28 18.73 -8.48
C GLU A 150 26.20 19.82 -8.42
N ASP A 151 26.53 21.02 -7.94
CA ASP A 151 25.61 22.14 -7.75
C ASP A 151 26.19 23.46 -8.32
N ASP A 152 25.31 24.43 -8.63
CA ASP A 152 25.68 25.78 -9.09
C ASP A 152 26.36 26.64 -7.99
N GLY A 153 26.43 26.15 -6.76
CA GLY A 153 26.98 26.84 -5.59
C GLY A 153 27.83 25.93 -4.72
N ASP A 154 28.51 26.51 -3.72
CA ASP A 154 29.44 25.78 -2.86
C ASP A 154 29.23 26.15 -1.38
N GLY A 155 29.17 25.14 -0.51
CA GLY A 155 29.18 25.31 0.94
C GLY A 155 27.90 25.83 1.60
N LYS A 156 26.83 26.12 0.83
CA LYS A 156 25.52 26.50 1.41
C LYS A 156 24.83 25.28 2.03
N GLU A 157 24.48 25.37 3.31
CA GLU A 157 23.72 24.32 4.01
C GLU A 157 22.30 24.17 3.44
N GLU A 158 21.93 22.92 3.14
CA GLU A 158 20.60 22.53 2.67
C GLU A 158 19.75 21.99 3.83
N PHE A 159 20.30 21.04 4.60
CA PHE A 159 19.65 20.50 5.80
C PHE A 159 20.65 19.83 6.75
N THR A 160 20.24 19.72 8.01
CA THR A 160 20.97 19.01 9.06
C THR A 160 20.06 17.96 9.72
N LEU A 161 20.62 16.79 10.01
CA LEU A 161 19.96 15.69 10.73
C LEU A 161 20.88 15.16 11.84
N TYR A 162 20.28 14.64 12.90
CA TYR A 162 20.98 14.05 14.03
C TYR A 162 20.56 12.60 14.19
N LEU A 163 21.54 11.71 14.25
CA LEU A 163 21.39 10.33 14.72
C LEU A 163 22.02 10.24 16.10
N VAL A 164 21.27 9.77 17.08
CA VAL A 164 21.75 9.55 18.44
C VAL A 164 21.78 8.06 18.71
N VAL A 165 22.92 7.59 19.21
CA VAL A 165 23.18 6.18 19.51
C VAL A 165 23.43 6.00 21.01
N LYS A 166 22.78 5.01 21.60
CA LYS A 166 22.99 4.60 23.00
C LYS A 166 23.12 3.09 23.12
N GLY A 167 23.82 2.63 24.16
CA GLY A 167 24.01 1.20 24.48
C GLY A 167 25.37 0.61 24.09
N SER A 168 26.31 1.45 23.65
CA SER A 168 27.70 1.04 23.40
C SER A 168 28.54 1.18 24.67
N ASN A 169 29.22 0.12 25.08
CA ASN A 169 30.15 0.13 26.22
C ASN A 169 31.55 0.61 25.80
N HIS A 170 31.88 0.43 24.53
CA HIS A 170 33.10 0.93 23.91
C HIS A 170 32.77 1.37 22.48
N HIS A 171 33.38 2.46 22.01
CA HIS A 171 33.23 2.89 20.63
C HIS A 171 34.53 3.48 20.08
N GLU A 172 34.71 3.30 18.78
CA GLU A 172 35.87 3.80 18.03
C GLU A 172 35.35 4.46 16.74
N LYS A 173 35.89 5.63 16.38
CA LYS A 173 35.62 6.22 15.06
C LYS A 173 36.44 5.49 14.01
N ASN A 174 35.79 4.99 12.96
CA ASN A 174 36.51 4.40 11.83
C ASN A 174 36.85 5.44 10.75
N ASP A 175 36.02 6.49 10.61
CA ASP A 175 36.21 7.67 9.75
C ASP A 175 36.69 7.37 8.32
N LYS A 176 35.97 6.47 7.63
CA LYS A 176 36.33 6.02 6.28
C LYS A 176 35.16 6.05 5.33
N TRP A 177 35.41 6.54 4.12
CA TRP A 177 34.50 6.36 2.98
C TRP A 177 34.80 5.05 2.27
N VAL A 178 33.76 4.27 2.00
CA VAL A 178 33.87 2.94 1.37
C VAL A 178 32.91 2.90 0.18
N GLU A 179 33.37 2.40 -0.97
CA GLU A 179 32.50 2.18 -2.12
C GLU A 179 31.60 0.95 -1.90
N ARG A 180 30.29 1.11 -2.08
CA ARG A 180 29.31 0.02 -2.11
C ARG A 180 28.80 -0.15 -3.53
N HIS A 181 28.53 -1.40 -3.92
CA HIS A 181 27.86 -1.75 -5.17
C HIS A 181 26.47 -2.33 -4.87
N TYR A 182 25.44 -1.76 -5.47
CA TYR A 182 24.04 -2.11 -5.25
C TYR A 182 23.52 -2.95 -6.42
N PHE A 183 23.66 -4.26 -6.31
CA PHE A 183 23.33 -5.19 -7.40
C PHE A 183 21.83 -5.17 -7.77
N SER A 184 20.93 -4.97 -6.81
CA SER A 184 19.49 -4.85 -7.10
C SER A 184 19.16 -3.55 -7.83
N ASP A 185 19.93 -2.48 -7.61
CA ASP A 185 19.79 -1.20 -8.35
C ASP A 185 20.26 -1.36 -9.79
N ALA A 186 21.38 -2.06 -10.01
CA ALA A 186 21.88 -2.40 -11.34
C ALA A 186 20.90 -3.27 -12.12
N LYS A 187 20.34 -4.32 -11.49
CA LYS A 187 19.38 -5.24 -12.11
C LYS A 187 18.13 -4.52 -12.64
N ARG A 188 17.65 -3.48 -11.95
CA ARG A 188 16.46 -2.72 -12.33
C ARG A 188 16.77 -1.42 -13.10
N ASN A 189 17.98 -1.27 -13.62
CA ASN A 189 18.43 -0.08 -14.37
C ASN A 189 18.21 1.25 -13.62
N SER A 190 18.41 1.26 -12.30
CA SER A 190 18.23 2.44 -11.46
C SER A 190 19.59 3.02 -11.04
N PRO A 191 20.24 3.91 -11.80
CA PRO A 191 21.52 4.50 -11.42
C PRO A 191 21.38 5.51 -10.26
N PRO A 192 22.44 5.74 -9.47
CA PRO A 192 23.76 5.11 -9.56
C PRO A 192 23.81 3.70 -8.94
N PHE A 193 24.58 2.81 -9.55
CA PHE A 193 24.75 1.42 -9.07
C PHE A 193 25.84 1.29 -8.01
N LYS A 194 26.66 2.32 -7.84
CA LYS A 194 27.72 2.41 -6.84
C LYS A 194 27.61 3.72 -6.09
N ARG A 195 28.03 3.73 -4.83
CA ARG A 195 28.01 4.92 -3.97
C ARG A 195 29.08 4.81 -2.90
N TYR A 196 29.71 5.93 -2.56
CA TYR A 196 30.53 5.98 -1.35
C TYR A 196 29.63 6.15 -0.13
N VAL A 197 29.78 5.26 0.84
CA VAL A 197 29.10 5.28 2.15
C VAL A 197 30.12 5.53 3.25
N TYR A 198 29.68 6.08 4.37
CA TYR A 198 30.57 6.49 5.45
C TYR A 198 30.59 5.42 6.56
N SER A 199 31.69 4.69 6.68
CA SER A 199 31.97 3.80 7.80
C SER A 199 32.34 4.64 9.02
N ALA A 200 31.33 4.90 9.86
CA ALA A 200 31.40 5.94 10.88
C ALA A 200 32.00 5.44 12.19
N LEU A 201 31.41 4.39 12.75
CA LEU A 201 31.65 3.95 14.12
C LEU A 201 31.77 2.43 14.20
N LYS A 202 32.69 1.97 15.05
CA LYS A 202 32.64 0.64 15.65
C LYS A 202 32.03 0.77 17.04
N LEU A 203 31.04 -0.06 17.33
CA LEU A 203 30.31 -0.03 18.59
C LEU A 203 30.32 -1.43 19.21
N ARG A 204 30.63 -1.52 20.50
CA ARG A 204 30.59 -2.79 21.24
C ARG A 204 29.50 -2.78 22.29
N GLY A 205 28.62 -3.77 22.23
CA GLY A 205 27.46 -3.88 23.12
C GLY A 205 26.55 -5.03 22.71
N SER A 206 25.43 -5.17 23.42
CA SER A 206 24.39 -6.16 23.11
C SER A 206 23.04 -5.52 22.79
N THR A 207 22.84 -4.25 23.12
CA THR A 207 21.58 -3.55 22.94
C THR A 207 21.90 -2.14 22.49
N PHE A 208 21.36 -1.73 21.35
CA PHE A 208 21.60 -0.43 20.74
C PHE A 208 20.28 0.26 20.43
N VAL A 209 20.21 1.56 20.69
CA VAL A 209 19.09 2.42 20.30
C VAL A 209 19.61 3.48 19.36
N PHE A 210 18.98 3.60 18.19
CA PHE A 210 19.29 4.57 17.15
C PHE A 210 18.09 5.49 16.96
N SER A 211 18.20 6.77 17.31
CA SER A 211 17.09 7.74 17.20
C SER A 211 17.44 8.88 16.26
N ILE A 212 16.52 9.22 15.33
CA ILE A 212 16.76 10.23 14.30
C ILE A 212 15.83 11.44 14.46
N SER A 213 16.36 12.65 14.35
CA SER A 213 15.57 13.89 14.29
C SER A 213 16.30 15.01 13.56
N LYS A 214 15.53 16.00 13.05
CA LYS A 214 16.08 17.31 12.65
C LYS A 214 16.55 18.16 13.83
N SER A 215 16.17 17.81 15.06
CA SER A 215 16.59 18.51 16.28
C SER A 215 17.43 17.59 17.17
N LYS A 216 18.67 18.01 17.49
CA LYS A 216 19.56 17.29 18.41
C LYS A 216 18.87 16.94 19.73
N GLY A 217 18.25 17.94 20.39
CA GLY A 217 17.58 17.75 21.68
C GLY A 217 16.49 16.69 21.62
N LYS A 218 15.64 16.72 20.59
CA LYS A 218 14.58 15.71 20.41
C LYS A 218 15.13 14.31 20.14
N ALA A 219 16.20 14.19 19.35
CA ALA A 219 16.83 12.89 19.12
C ALA A 219 17.44 12.32 20.41
N VAL A 220 18.09 13.16 21.23
CA VAL A 220 18.66 12.74 22.53
C VAL A 220 17.57 12.37 23.52
N GLU A 221 16.50 13.15 23.62
CA GLU A 221 15.35 12.88 24.49
C GLU A 221 14.69 11.55 24.11
N GLU A 222 14.40 11.34 22.82
CA GLU A 222 13.77 10.10 22.34
C GLU A 222 14.68 8.88 22.55
N CYS A 223 15.98 9.00 22.25
CA CYS A 223 16.95 7.92 22.46
C CYS A 223 17.04 7.51 23.93
N ASN A 224 17.10 8.48 24.83
CA ASN A 224 17.13 8.22 26.27
C ASN A 224 15.83 7.58 26.76
N TYR A 225 14.67 8.07 26.30
CA TYR A 225 13.37 7.51 26.64
C TYR A 225 13.25 6.05 26.17
N VAL A 226 13.60 5.78 24.91
CA VAL A 226 13.52 4.43 24.34
C VAL A 226 14.44 3.47 25.08
N TYR A 227 15.68 3.89 25.37
CA TYR A 227 16.66 3.06 26.07
C TYR A 227 16.22 2.72 27.51
N SER A 228 15.54 3.63 28.21
CA SER A 228 15.06 3.37 29.58
C SER A 228 13.74 2.57 29.65
N HIS A 229 13.01 2.44 28.54
CA HIS A 229 11.70 1.77 28.49
C HIS A 229 11.66 0.61 27.46
N LEU A 230 12.81 -0.02 27.16
CA LEU A 230 12.92 -1.06 26.13
C LEU A 230 11.88 -2.18 26.27
N GLU A 231 11.83 -2.81 27.44
CA GLU A 231 10.92 -3.95 27.68
C GLU A 231 9.44 -3.55 27.64
N GLU A 232 9.11 -2.36 28.15
CA GLU A 232 7.76 -1.81 28.08
C GLU A 232 7.34 -1.57 26.62
N LEU A 233 8.21 -0.93 25.82
CA LEU A 233 7.94 -0.65 24.42
C LEU A 233 7.78 -1.93 23.60
N LYS A 234 8.64 -2.93 23.82
CA LYS A 234 8.52 -4.26 23.20
C LYS A 234 7.20 -4.94 23.57
N SER A 235 6.82 -4.91 24.85
CA SER A 235 5.54 -5.50 25.30
C SER A 235 4.36 -4.81 24.63
N LYS A 236 4.34 -3.46 24.60
CA LYS A 236 3.27 -2.68 23.96
C LYS A 236 3.10 -3.00 22.48
N GLU A 237 4.20 -3.14 21.75
CA GLU A 237 4.14 -3.49 20.32
C GLU A 237 3.64 -4.91 20.09
N ARG A 238 4.08 -5.86 20.92
CA ARG A 238 3.56 -7.24 20.90
C ARG A 238 2.07 -7.27 21.23
N GLU A 239 1.64 -6.56 22.27
CA GLU A 239 0.24 -6.45 22.67
C GLU A 239 -0.61 -5.82 21.57
N TYR A 240 -0.11 -4.75 20.93
CA TYR A 240 -0.78 -4.15 19.78
C TYR A 240 -0.98 -5.16 18.64
N PHE A 241 0.06 -5.93 18.31
CA PHE A 241 -0.05 -6.95 17.27
C PHE A 241 -1.05 -8.05 17.66
N LEU A 242 -1.02 -8.53 18.91
CA LEU A 242 -1.99 -9.52 19.40
C LEU A 242 -3.42 -8.96 19.41
N ASP A 243 -3.61 -7.67 19.69
CA ASP A 243 -4.91 -7.01 19.61
C ASP A 243 -5.42 -6.90 18.18
N MET A 244 -4.53 -6.61 17.22
CA MET A 244 -4.84 -6.63 15.79
C MET A 244 -5.37 -8.00 15.34
N LEU A 245 -4.82 -9.10 15.87
CA LEU A 245 -5.33 -10.46 15.57
C LEU A 245 -6.76 -10.69 16.08
N LYS A 246 -7.27 -9.85 16.99
CA LYS A 246 -8.67 -9.92 17.46
C LYS A 246 -9.64 -9.25 16.48
N ASN A 247 -9.17 -8.56 15.43
CA ASN A 247 -10.03 -8.03 14.39
C ASN A 247 -10.88 -9.17 13.78
N GLU A 248 -12.18 -8.92 13.60
CA GLU A 248 -13.12 -9.97 13.16
C GLU A 248 -12.78 -10.54 11.77
N SER A 249 -12.28 -9.70 10.86
CA SER A 249 -11.84 -10.15 9.53
C SER A 249 -10.65 -11.10 9.66
N VAL A 250 -9.69 -10.79 10.54
CA VAL A 250 -8.52 -11.64 10.80
C VAL A 250 -8.91 -12.96 11.48
N LYS A 251 -9.74 -12.90 12.53
CA LYS A 251 -10.25 -14.09 13.22
C LYS A 251 -10.95 -15.05 12.26
N LYS A 252 -11.78 -14.51 11.35
CA LYS A 252 -12.53 -15.31 10.38
C LYS A 252 -11.59 -16.12 9.50
N ILE A 253 -10.51 -15.51 9.00
CA ILE A 253 -9.51 -16.18 8.16
C ILE A 253 -8.67 -17.19 8.96
N ILE A 254 -8.12 -16.80 10.11
CA ILE A 254 -7.26 -17.68 10.93
C ILE A 254 -8.00 -18.95 11.34
N ASN A 255 -9.27 -18.82 11.76
CA ASN A 255 -10.08 -19.94 12.24
C ASN A 255 -10.69 -20.79 11.12
N ASN A 256 -10.61 -20.34 9.85
CA ASN A 256 -11.19 -21.09 8.74
C ASN A 256 -10.31 -22.32 8.40
N LYS A 257 -10.87 -23.53 8.57
CA LYS A 257 -10.17 -24.79 8.30
C LYS A 257 -9.93 -25.08 6.81
N ARG A 258 -10.60 -24.36 5.91
CA ARG A 258 -10.46 -24.53 4.45
C ARG A 258 -9.28 -23.75 3.87
N ILE A 259 -8.68 -22.86 4.65
CA ILE A 259 -7.56 -22.02 4.23
C ILE A 259 -6.27 -22.68 4.72
N SER A 260 -5.26 -22.79 3.86
CA SER A 260 -3.95 -23.30 4.25
C SER A 260 -3.26 -22.37 5.24
N ASN A 261 -2.27 -22.89 5.96
CA ASN A 261 -1.53 -22.09 6.94
C ASN A 261 -0.75 -20.96 6.26
N GLU A 262 -0.20 -21.21 5.08
CA GLU A 262 0.52 -20.23 4.26
C GLU A 262 -0.40 -19.06 3.89
N VAL A 263 -1.59 -19.34 3.35
CA VAL A 263 -2.55 -18.29 2.98
C VAL A 263 -3.00 -17.49 4.20
N LYS A 264 -3.19 -18.13 5.36
CA LYS A 264 -3.51 -17.41 6.62
C LYS A 264 -2.40 -16.46 7.04
N VAL A 265 -1.15 -16.93 7.01
CA VAL A 265 0.01 -16.11 7.38
C VAL A 265 0.21 -14.98 6.38
N ALA A 266 0.06 -15.24 5.08
CA ALA A 266 0.14 -14.21 4.04
C ALA A 266 -0.97 -13.16 4.18
N TYR A 267 -2.20 -13.56 4.51
CA TYR A 267 -3.29 -12.62 4.75
C TYR A 267 -3.00 -11.70 5.95
N VAL A 268 -2.50 -12.26 7.06
CA VAL A 268 -2.11 -11.47 8.23
C VAL A 268 -0.91 -10.57 7.93
N SER A 269 0.05 -11.04 7.12
CA SER A 269 1.16 -10.22 6.64
C SER A 269 0.66 -9.01 5.86
N ALA A 270 -0.22 -9.23 4.87
CA ALA A 270 -0.81 -8.15 4.08
C ALA A 270 -1.62 -7.16 4.94
N PHE A 271 -2.41 -7.68 5.89
CA PHE A 271 -3.17 -6.86 6.84
C PHE A 271 -2.24 -6.00 7.72
N ASN A 272 -1.22 -6.62 8.32
CA ASN A 272 -0.26 -5.91 9.17
C ASN A 272 0.53 -4.86 8.37
N SER A 273 0.94 -5.21 7.15
CA SER A 273 1.68 -4.31 6.28
C SER A 273 0.85 -3.09 5.90
N LEU A 274 -0.39 -3.30 5.42
CA LEU A 274 -1.31 -2.21 5.08
C LEU A 274 -1.66 -1.34 6.30
N ASN A 275 -1.85 -1.94 7.47
CA ASN A 275 -2.08 -1.20 8.71
C ASN A 275 -0.89 -0.29 9.08
N ASN A 276 0.34 -0.69 8.75
CA ASN A 276 1.54 0.08 9.05
C ASN A 276 1.88 1.13 7.97
N LEU A 277 1.45 0.92 6.72
CA LEU A 277 1.48 1.94 5.66
C LEU A 277 0.47 3.08 5.89
N ALA A 278 -0.57 2.84 6.70
CA ALA A 278 -1.48 3.88 7.17
C ALA A 278 -0.83 4.73 8.27
N VAL A 279 -0.51 5.98 7.94
CA VAL A 279 0.23 6.94 8.79
C VAL A 279 -0.67 8.06 9.32
N ARG A 280 -0.27 8.66 10.46
CA ARG A 280 -0.80 9.88 11.13
C ARG A 280 -2.06 9.84 12.00
N ASP A 281 -2.01 10.77 12.97
CA ASP A 281 -2.85 11.05 14.15
C ASP A 281 -3.91 12.19 13.96
N LYS A 282 -4.01 12.84 12.79
CA LYS A 282 -5.01 13.93 12.58
C LYS A 282 -5.84 13.89 11.30
N ASN A 283 -5.49 13.03 10.35
CA ASN A 283 -6.29 12.59 9.20
C ASN A 283 -5.48 11.44 8.61
N THR A 284 -5.68 10.21 9.10
CA THR A 284 -4.96 9.01 8.64
C THR A 284 -4.90 9.04 7.11
N ASN A 285 -3.74 8.87 6.50
CA ASN A 285 -3.61 8.66 5.06
C ASN A 285 -2.66 7.48 4.86
N VAL A 286 -2.55 6.97 3.65
CA VAL A 286 -1.77 5.76 3.36
C VAL A 286 -0.66 6.09 2.38
N PHE A 287 0.57 5.70 2.71
CA PHE A 287 1.65 5.71 1.72
C PHE A 287 1.31 4.71 0.62
N ALA A 288 1.51 5.08 -0.64
CA ALA A 288 1.30 4.16 -1.75
C ALA A 288 2.21 2.93 -1.60
N GLY A 289 3.50 3.14 -1.30
CA GLY A 289 4.38 2.03 -0.98
C GLY A 289 5.79 2.44 -0.58
N LEU A 290 6.51 1.54 0.10
CA LEU A 290 7.90 1.76 0.50
C LEU A 290 8.84 0.83 -0.28
N PRO A 291 10.02 1.33 -0.73
CA PRO A 291 10.66 2.58 -0.29
C PRO A 291 10.36 3.81 -1.17
N TRP A 292 9.78 3.63 -2.37
CA TRP A 292 9.76 4.68 -3.40
C TRP A 292 8.53 5.58 -3.41
N PHE A 293 7.42 5.21 -2.78
CA PHE A 293 6.16 5.95 -2.91
C PHE A 293 5.59 6.32 -1.53
N PHE A 294 6.39 7.02 -0.72
CA PHE A 294 6.00 7.57 0.58
C PHE A 294 5.10 8.82 0.47
N GLN A 295 4.55 9.08 -0.72
CA GLN A 295 3.57 10.14 -0.96
C GLN A 295 2.14 9.59 -0.93
N PHE A 296 1.17 10.49 -0.81
CA PHE A 296 -0.25 10.17 -0.82
C PHE A 296 -0.81 10.23 -2.25
N TRP A 297 -0.70 9.11 -2.95
CA TRP A 297 -1.28 8.91 -4.28
C TRP A 297 -2.77 8.60 -4.16
N ALA A 298 -3.59 9.37 -4.87
CA ALA A 298 -5.04 9.28 -4.77
C ALA A 298 -5.54 7.91 -5.24
N ARG A 299 -5.04 7.43 -6.38
CA ARG A 299 -5.40 6.13 -6.95
C ARG A 299 -5.11 4.99 -5.96
N ASP A 300 -3.87 4.87 -5.51
CA ASP A 300 -3.40 3.81 -4.60
C ASP A 300 -4.18 3.82 -3.28
N ALA A 301 -4.39 5.00 -2.71
CA ALA A 301 -5.15 5.14 -1.47
C ALA A 301 -6.60 4.68 -1.64
N LEU A 302 -7.26 5.05 -2.74
CA LEU A 302 -8.67 4.74 -3.00
C LEU A 302 -8.88 3.28 -3.42
N ILE A 303 -7.93 2.68 -4.14
CA ILE A 303 -7.88 1.24 -4.38
C ILE A 303 -7.81 0.50 -3.03
N SER A 304 -6.91 0.94 -2.15
CA SER A 304 -6.65 0.29 -0.85
C SER A 304 -7.73 0.52 0.21
N LEU A 305 -8.62 1.50 -0.01
CA LEU A 305 -9.49 2.02 1.04
C LEU A 305 -10.51 1.01 1.57
N LYS A 306 -10.98 0.09 0.73
CA LYS A 306 -11.94 -0.94 1.16
C LYS A 306 -11.30 -1.93 2.12
N ALA A 307 -10.10 -2.41 1.84
CA ALA A 307 -9.32 -3.21 2.79
C ALA A 307 -8.98 -2.42 4.06
N LEU A 308 -8.54 -1.15 3.94
CA LEU A 308 -8.29 -0.27 5.10
C LEU A 308 -9.53 -0.12 6.00
N SER A 309 -10.74 -0.08 5.42
CA SER A 309 -11.98 0.00 6.20
C SER A 309 -12.24 -1.21 7.10
N LYS A 310 -11.63 -2.36 6.80
CA LYS A 310 -11.67 -3.58 7.65
C LYS A 310 -10.65 -3.51 8.79
N ILE A 311 -9.56 -2.78 8.59
CA ILE A 311 -8.53 -2.53 9.60
C ILE A 311 -9.02 -1.48 10.60
N ASN A 312 -9.36 -0.29 10.09
CA ASN A 312 -9.90 0.81 10.86
C ASN A 312 -10.93 1.59 10.03
N LYS A 313 -12.20 1.32 10.30
CA LYS A 313 -13.34 1.94 9.61
C LYS A 313 -13.34 3.47 9.73
N GLU A 314 -13.11 4.01 10.92
CA GLU A 314 -13.17 5.46 11.16
C GLU A 314 -12.08 6.20 10.37
N SER A 315 -10.85 5.67 10.37
CA SER A 315 -9.75 6.20 9.56
C SER A 315 -10.06 6.14 8.07
N ALA A 316 -10.62 5.04 7.57
CA ALA A 316 -10.98 4.90 6.16
C ALA A 316 -12.08 5.89 5.74
N GLU A 317 -13.08 6.12 6.58
CA GLU A 317 -14.12 7.13 6.31
C GLU A 317 -13.52 8.55 6.30
N LYS A 318 -12.63 8.88 7.25
CA LYS A 318 -11.91 10.17 7.24
C LYS A 318 -11.10 10.37 5.95
N ILE A 319 -10.41 9.33 5.47
CA ILE A 319 -9.70 9.34 4.19
C ILE A 319 -10.67 9.63 3.05
N LEU A 320 -11.78 8.89 2.97
CA LEU A 320 -12.78 9.04 1.91
C LEU A 320 -13.27 10.49 1.80
N PHE A 321 -13.69 11.07 2.92
CA PHE A 321 -14.18 12.45 2.96
C PHE A 321 -13.08 13.48 2.70
N ALA A 322 -11.83 13.20 3.07
CA ALA A 322 -10.71 14.04 2.69
C ALA A 322 -10.52 14.06 1.17
N TYR A 323 -10.62 12.92 0.49
CA TYR A 323 -10.56 12.86 -0.98
C TYR A 323 -11.75 13.55 -1.65
N LEU A 324 -12.99 13.35 -1.15
CA LEU A 324 -14.18 14.07 -1.66
C LEU A 324 -13.99 15.60 -1.64
N LYS A 325 -13.41 16.14 -0.57
CA LYS A 325 -13.12 17.58 -0.44
C LYS A 325 -12.04 18.09 -1.40
N ASN A 326 -11.22 17.20 -1.98
CA ASN A 326 -10.16 17.56 -2.93
C ASN A 326 -10.61 17.44 -4.40
N ILE A 327 -11.89 17.16 -4.67
CA ILE A 327 -12.44 17.21 -6.04
C ILE A 327 -12.31 18.63 -6.61
N LYS A 328 -11.56 18.74 -7.70
CA LYS A 328 -11.34 19.98 -8.46
C LYS A 328 -12.58 20.36 -9.26
N ASP A 329 -12.58 21.57 -9.80
CA ASP A 329 -13.73 22.10 -10.56
C ASP A 329 -13.92 21.43 -11.92
N ASP A 330 -12.87 20.78 -12.44
CA ASP A 330 -12.96 19.91 -13.62
C ASP A 330 -13.56 18.54 -13.32
N GLY A 331 -13.88 18.27 -12.04
CA GLY A 331 -14.48 17.05 -11.56
C GLY A 331 -13.51 15.92 -11.25
N ARG A 332 -12.20 16.09 -11.47
CA ARG A 332 -11.18 15.09 -11.16
C ARG A 332 -10.53 15.32 -9.79
N LEU A 333 -9.81 14.29 -9.33
CA LEU A 333 -8.91 14.40 -8.19
C LEU A 333 -7.50 14.77 -8.67
N PRO A 334 -6.73 15.52 -7.87
CA PRO A 334 -5.28 15.55 -8.06
C PRO A 334 -4.69 14.15 -7.88
N ASN A 335 -3.66 13.80 -8.66
CA ASN A 335 -3.02 12.48 -8.54
C ASN A 335 -2.27 12.33 -7.20
N LEU A 336 -1.65 13.41 -6.73
CA LEU A 336 -0.98 13.51 -5.42
C LEU A 336 -1.68 14.54 -4.53
N ILE A 337 -1.89 14.21 -3.26
CA ILE A 337 -2.49 15.10 -2.25
C ILE A 337 -1.46 15.54 -1.21
N GLY A 338 -1.62 16.74 -0.66
CA GLY A 338 -0.78 17.29 0.41
C GLY A 338 0.24 18.29 -0.12
N GLN A 339 1.36 18.45 0.59
CA GLN A 339 2.44 19.36 0.17
C GLN A 339 3.34 18.78 -0.93
N HIS A 340 2.97 17.64 -1.52
CA HIS A 340 3.70 17.06 -2.65
C HIS A 340 3.43 17.88 -3.92
N LYS A 341 4.50 18.22 -4.67
CA LYS A 341 4.37 18.94 -5.94
C LYS A 341 3.59 18.07 -6.95
N SER A 342 2.35 18.44 -7.24
CA SER A 342 1.43 17.71 -8.12
C SER A 342 1.16 18.41 -9.46
N ALA A 343 1.82 19.55 -9.71
CA ALA A 343 1.41 20.53 -10.73
C ALA A 343 1.25 19.97 -12.16
N ASN A 344 1.91 18.85 -12.49
CA ASN A 344 1.91 18.28 -13.84
C ASN A 344 1.33 16.84 -13.93
N LEU A 345 0.73 16.29 -12.87
CA LEU A 345 0.20 14.91 -12.87
C LEU A 345 -1.33 14.91 -12.82
N GLY A 346 -1.96 14.62 -13.96
CA GLY A 346 -3.40 14.33 -14.04
C GLY A 346 -3.73 12.92 -13.54
N SER A 347 -4.99 12.68 -13.18
CA SER A 347 -5.52 11.32 -12.94
C SER A 347 -6.96 11.24 -13.42
N ALA A 348 -7.19 10.38 -14.42
CA ALA A 348 -8.48 10.15 -15.03
C ALA A 348 -9.24 8.96 -14.41
N ASP A 349 -8.63 8.25 -13.45
CA ASP A 349 -9.21 7.06 -12.84
C ASP A 349 -9.42 7.17 -11.33
N ALA A 350 -8.68 8.04 -10.63
CA ALA A 350 -8.79 8.17 -9.17
C ALA A 350 -10.21 8.56 -8.71
N HIS A 351 -10.90 9.45 -9.44
CA HIS A 351 -12.27 9.82 -9.09
C HIS A 351 -13.24 8.64 -9.28
N GLY A 352 -13.00 7.76 -10.25
CA GLY A 352 -13.76 6.53 -10.43
C GLY A 352 -13.63 5.59 -9.23
N TRP A 353 -12.40 5.38 -8.77
CA TRP A 353 -12.14 4.64 -7.53
C TRP A 353 -12.79 5.31 -6.32
N LEU A 354 -12.74 6.64 -6.20
CA LEU A 354 -13.38 7.38 -5.11
C LEU A 354 -14.87 7.03 -5.00
N PHE A 355 -15.58 7.07 -6.12
CA PHE A 355 -17.02 6.84 -6.11
C PHE A 355 -17.41 5.37 -6.01
N LEU A 356 -16.53 4.44 -6.36
CA LEU A 356 -16.70 3.05 -5.94
C LEU A 356 -16.65 2.90 -4.42
N ARG A 357 -15.76 3.64 -3.75
CA ARG A 357 -15.71 3.64 -2.27
C ARG A 357 -16.88 4.38 -1.64
N CYS A 358 -17.41 5.40 -2.30
CA CYS A 358 -18.72 5.97 -1.92
C CYS A 358 -19.84 4.93 -2.04
N LYS A 359 -19.86 4.12 -3.10
CA LYS A 359 -20.84 3.02 -3.24
C LYS A 359 -20.71 1.98 -2.12
N ASP A 360 -19.48 1.54 -1.80
CA ASP A 360 -19.24 0.63 -0.66
C ASP A 360 -19.75 1.24 0.67
N LEU A 361 -19.67 2.56 0.83
CA LEU A 361 -20.19 3.28 1.99
C LEU A 361 -21.73 3.38 1.96
N THR A 362 -22.34 3.69 0.82
CA THR A 362 -23.80 3.83 0.69
C THR A 362 -24.54 2.51 0.82
N GLU A 363 -23.97 1.39 0.36
CA GLU A 363 -24.51 0.05 0.60
C GLU A 363 -24.60 -0.26 2.11
N LYS A 364 -23.56 0.10 2.88
CA LYS A 364 -23.58 -0.02 4.35
C LYS A 364 -24.64 0.89 4.97
N ILE A 365 -24.82 2.09 4.43
CA ILE A 365 -25.84 3.06 4.86
C ILE A 365 -27.25 2.53 4.60
N ASN A 366 -27.49 1.89 3.46
CA ASN A 366 -28.76 1.23 3.13
C ASN A 366 -29.07 0.07 4.09
N ASN A 367 -28.09 -0.77 4.41
CA ASN A 367 -28.26 -1.82 5.42
C ASN A 367 -28.65 -1.23 6.80
N ASN A 368 -28.09 -0.08 7.19
CA ASN A 368 -28.51 0.61 8.41
C ASN A 368 -29.97 1.08 8.36
N LYS A 369 -30.46 1.55 7.21
CA LYS A 369 -31.86 1.95 7.00
C LYS A 369 -32.81 0.76 7.20
N GLU A 370 -32.45 -0.43 6.71
CA GLU A 370 -33.23 -1.65 6.94
C GLU A 370 -33.29 -2.02 8.42
N VAL A 371 -32.16 -1.93 9.12
CA VAL A 371 -32.10 -2.13 10.58
C VAL A 371 -32.97 -1.12 11.32
N ILE A 372 -32.92 0.17 10.96
CA ILE A 372 -33.77 1.22 11.55
C ILE A 372 -35.25 0.88 11.34
N ASN A 373 -35.63 0.48 10.14
CA ASN A 373 -37.01 0.08 9.82
C ASN A 373 -37.45 -1.15 10.63
N SER A 374 -36.58 -2.12 10.82
CA SER A 374 -36.82 -3.29 11.67
C SER A 374 -37.04 -2.91 13.14
N ILE A 375 -36.24 -1.98 13.67
CA ILE A 375 -36.41 -1.45 15.03
C ILE A 375 -37.73 -0.67 15.14
N LYS A 376 -38.06 0.19 14.16
CA LYS A 376 -39.35 0.93 14.12
C LYS A 376 -40.54 -0.04 14.14
N LYS A 377 -40.47 -1.12 13.35
CA LYS A 377 -41.48 -2.19 13.35
C LYS A 377 -41.58 -2.88 14.72
N SER A 378 -40.45 -3.19 15.35
CA SER A 378 -40.40 -3.81 16.68
C SER A 378 -40.98 -2.89 17.76
N ILE A 379 -40.67 -1.59 17.73
CA ILE A 379 -41.24 -0.57 18.62
C ILE A 379 -42.76 -0.53 18.50
N ARG A 380 -43.30 -0.60 17.27
CA ARG A 380 -44.74 -0.62 17.03
C ARG A 380 -45.41 -1.82 17.73
N ILE A 381 -44.85 -3.01 17.56
CA ILE A 381 -45.34 -4.24 18.22
C ILE A 381 -45.28 -4.12 19.75
N ILE A 382 -44.17 -3.61 20.31
CA ILE A 382 -44.02 -3.43 21.77
C ILE A 382 -45.06 -2.45 22.33
N LYS A 383 -45.36 -1.37 21.60
CA LYS A 383 -46.37 -0.38 21.99
C LYS A 383 -47.80 -0.94 21.99
N GLU A 384 -48.08 -1.90 21.11
CA GLU A 384 -49.38 -2.58 20.99
C GLU A 384 -49.61 -3.64 22.11
N ASN A 385 -48.59 -3.99 22.89
CA ASN A 385 -48.68 -4.96 23.98
C ASN A 385 -49.23 -4.33 25.30
N LYS A 386 -50.13 -5.03 26.02
CA LYS A 386 -50.82 -4.55 27.24
C LYS A 386 -49.86 -4.15 28.39
N ASN A 387 -48.63 -4.66 28.38
CA ASN A 387 -47.60 -4.35 29.39
C ASN A 387 -46.72 -3.13 29.04
N SER A 388 -46.99 -2.41 27.94
CA SER A 388 -46.18 -1.29 27.44
C SER A 388 -46.02 -0.11 28.41
N ASN A 389 -46.86 -0.04 29.45
CA ASN A 389 -46.81 0.97 30.50
C ASN A 389 -45.74 0.73 31.58
N ASN A 390 -45.04 -0.41 31.56
CA ASN A 390 -43.94 -0.69 32.47
C ASN A 390 -42.79 0.33 32.31
N ALA A 391 -42.28 0.87 33.42
CA ALA A 391 -41.21 1.88 33.43
C ALA A 391 -39.94 1.43 32.68
N ARG A 392 -39.54 0.15 32.80
CA ARG A 392 -38.39 -0.40 32.08
C ARG A 392 -38.60 -0.43 30.56
N ILE A 393 -39.84 -0.68 30.12
CA ILE A 393 -40.21 -0.69 28.70
C ILE A 393 -40.21 0.74 28.16
N LYS A 394 -40.73 1.73 28.91
CA LYS A 394 -40.68 3.15 28.52
C LYS A 394 -39.23 3.64 28.36
N GLU A 395 -38.35 3.26 29.28
CA GLU A 395 -36.92 3.61 29.20
C GLU A 395 -36.24 2.97 27.98
N TYR A 396 -36.49 1.68 27.73
CA TYR A 396 -35.99 0.98 26.55
C TYR A 396 -36.48 1.64 25.24
N LEU A 397 -37.78 1.96 25.13
CA LEU A 397 -38.33 2.66 23.97
C LEU A 397 -37.71 4.04 23.76
N LYS A 398 -37.42 4.78 24.84
CA LYS A 398 -36.72 6.08 24.76
C LYS A 398 -35.29 5.91 24.21
N LYS A 399 -34.55 4.89 24.67
CA LYS A 399 -33.21 4.56 24.15
C LYS A 399 -33.27 4.20 22.66
N CYS A 400 -34.23 3.35 22.25
CA CYS A 400 -34.41 2.99 20.85
C CYS A 400 -34.74 4.19 19.96
N ASN A 401 -35.66 5.07 20.37
CA ASN A 401 -36.01 6.28 19.61
C ASN A 401 -34.83 7.26 19.48
N SER A 402 -34.06 7.46 20.55
CA SER A 402 -32.84 8.28 20.51
C SER A 402 -31.81 7.71 19.52
N MET A 403 -31.61 6.39 19.54
CA MET A 403 -30.72 5.69 18.62
C MET A 403 -31.20 5.79 17.16
N ILE A 404 -32.50 5.65 16.91
CA ILE A 404 -33.10 5.83 15.57
C ILE A 404 -32.81 7.25 15.06
N ASN A 405 -33.19 8.28 15.80
CA ASN A 405 -33.02 9.67 15.36
C ASN A 405 -31.54 10.01 15.07
N LYS A 406 -30.62 9.53 15.92
CA LYS A 406 -29.18 9.72 15.69
C LYS A 406 -28.72 9.08 14.37
N LYS A 407 -29.09 7.81 14.15
CA LYS A 407 -28.70 7.07 12.94
C LYS A 407 -29.34 7.62 11.67
N GLU A 408 -30.60 8.09 11.73
CA GLU A 408 -31.27 8.72 10.59
C GLU A 408 -30.60 10.05 10.21
N ASN A 409 -30.27 10.89 11.19
CA ASN A 409 -29.56 12.15 10.91
C ASN A 409 -28.17 11.92 10.30
N GLU A 410 -27.41 10.94 10.82
CA GLU A 410 -26.10 10.57 10.28
C GLU A 410 -26.21 10.02 8.85
N TYR A 411 -27.19 9.11 8.61
CA TYR A 411 -27.54 8.61 7.28
C TYR A 411 -27.79 9.75 6.30
N HIS A 412 -28.67 10.69 6.66
CA HIS A 412 -29.09 11.76 5.76
C HIS A 412 -27.93 12.70 5.44
N LYS A 413 -27.11 13.03 6.44
CA LYS A 413 -25.94 13.88 6.26
C LYS A 413 -24.92 13.24 5.32
N THR A 414 -24.56 11.98 5.55
CA THR A 414 -23.56 11.29 4.71
C THR A 414 -24.06 11.11 3.28
N ALA A 415 -25.31 10.69 3.09
CA ALA A 415 -25.89 10.54 1.75
C ALA A 415 -25.88 11.87 0.99
N TYR A 416 -26.29 12.97 1.65
CA TYR A 416 -26.28 14.31 1.08
C TYR A 416 -24.87 14.80 0.71
N GLU A 417 -23.88 14.59 1.57
CA GLU A 417 -22.49 14.97 1.28
C GLU A 417 -21.97 14.19 0.06
N VAL A 418 -22.16 12.86 0.02
CA VAL A 418 -21.75 12.01 -1.10
C VAL A 418 -22.45 12.43 -2.40
N GLU A 419 -23.76 12.65 -2.37
CA GLU A 419 -24.55 13.15 -3.49
C GLU A 419 -23.99 14.48 -4.02
N SER A 420 -23.79 15.47 -3.14
CA SER A 420 -23.29 16.79 -3.53
C SER A 420 -21.93 16.74 -4.23
N PHE A 421 -21.00 15.92 -3.71
CA PHE A 421 -19.68 15.73 -4.33
C PHE A 421 -19.74 14.94 -5.64
N LEU A 422 -20.61 13.93 -5.73
CA LEU A 422 -20.87 13.20 -6.98
C LEU A 422 -21.41 14.13 -8.06
N GLU A 423 -22.39 14.98 -7.75
CA GLU A 423 -22.96 15.93 -8.72
C GLU A 423 -21.93 16.97 -9.15
N LYS A 424 -21.15 17.52 -8.20
CA LYS A 424 -20.04 18.44 -8.51
C LYS A 424 -19.06 17.78 -9.49
N SER A 425 -18.59 16.58 -9.16
CA SER A 425 -17.63 15.84 -9.98
C SER A 425 -18.20 15.53 -11.35
N LEU A 426 -19.40 14.96 -11.41
CA LEU A 426 -20.05 14.58 -12.66
C LEU A 426 -20.21 15.79 -13.59
N ASN A 427 -20.66 16.94 -13.07
CA ASN A 427 -20.82 18.15 -13.85
C ASN A 427 -19.48 18.65 -14.42
N GLY A 428 -18.42 18.63 -13.62
CA GLY A 428 -17.06 18.94 -14.09
C GLY A 428 -16.61 17.99 -15.21
N LEU A 429 -16.72 16.68 -14.97
CA LEU A 429 -16.29 15.67 -15.93
C LEU A 429 -17.10 15.73 -17.25
N LEU A 430 -18.40 16.02 -17.18
CA LEU A 430 -19.26 16.22 -18.36
C LEU A 430 -18.86 17.47 -19.16
N LYS A 431 -18.41 18.53 -18.48
CA LYS A 431 -18.04 19.78 -19.11
C LYS A 431 -16.64 19.76 -19.72
N PHE A 432 -15.67 19.16 -19.02
CA PHE A 432 -14.25 19.30 -19.34
C PHE A 432 -13.62 18.03 -19.92
N HIS A 433 -14.19 16.86 -19.64
CA HIS A 433 -13.57 15.56 -19.93
C HIS A 433 -14.48 14.62 -20.72
N THR A 434 -15.51 15.14 -21.39
CA THR A 434 -16.47 14.32 -22.15
C THR A 434 -16.50 14.75 -23.61
N ASN A 435 -16.30 13.79 -24.52
CA ASN A 435 -16.45 13.96 -25.96
C ASN A 435 -17.30 12.82 -26.52
N ASP A 436 -18.30 13.16 -27.34
CA ASP A 436 -19.25 12.20 -27.92
C ASP A 436 -19.81 11.22 -26.85
N SER A 437 -20.26 11.76 -25.72
CA SER A 437 -20.77 11.01 -24.55
C SER A 437 -19.77 10.08 -23.84
N PHE A 438 -18.52 10.00 -24.29
CA PHE A 438 -17.47 9.23 -23.64
C PHE A 438 -16.59 10.12 -22.77
N GLU A 439 -16.14 9.60 -21.65
CA GLU A 439 -15.09 10.25 -20.88
C GLU A 439 -13.73 10.05 -21.58
N THR A 440 -12.94 11.11 -21.67
CA THR A 440 -11.62 11.13 -22.32
C THR A 440 -10.51 11.38 -21.32
N ASN A 441 -9.37 10.72 -21.46
CA ASN A 441 -8.15 10.98 -20.70
C ASN A 441 -7.01 11.42 -21.62
N ASN A 442 -6.10 12.24 -21.11
CA ASN A 442 -4.82 12.55 -21.76
C ASN A 442 -3.81 11.41 -21.54
N LYS A 443 -2.67 11.48 -22.22
CA LYS A 443 -1.54 10.58 -21.93
C LYS A 443 -1.16 10.59 -20.44
N LEU A 444 -0.78 9.42 -19.93
CA LEU A 444 -0.28 9.21 -18.56
C LEU A 444 -1.28 9.50 -17.42
N GLU A 445 -2.58 9.59 -17.71
CA GLU A 445 -3.60 9.85 -16.68
C GLU A 445 -4.31 8.58 -16.16
N THR A 446 -4.09 7.41 -16.76
CA THR A 446 -4.60 6.11 -16.27
C THR A 446 -3.59 5.45 -15.33
N TRP A 447 -3.94 4.38 -14.62
CA TRP A 447 -2.96 3.60 -13.84
C TRP A 447 -1.82 3.04 -14.69
N MET A 448 -2.04 2.86 -15.99
CA MET A 448 -0.99 2.58 -16.95
C MET A 448 -0.33 3.89 -17.44
N ASP A 449 0.35 4.59 -16.52
CA ASP A 449 0.88 5.96 -16.66
C ASP A 449 2.33 6.04 -17.16
N THR A 450 2.74 5.13 -18.06
CA THR A 450 4.08 5.18 -18.69
C THR A 450 4.04 5.26 -20.21
N GLU A 451 5.03 5.95 -20.78
CA GLU A 451 5.29 6.08 -22.21
C GLU A 451 6.57 5.32 -22.59
N PHE A 452 6.54 4.62 -23.72
CA PHE A 452 7.69 3.94 -24.32
C PHE A 452 7.50 3.89 -25.84
N GLU A 453 8.51 4.28 -26.62
CA GLU A 453 8.45 4.34 -28.10
C GLU A 453 7.20 5.06 -28.65
N ASN A 454 6.84 6.20 -28.06
CA ASN A 454 5.62 6.99 -28.36
C ASN A 454 4.30 6.23 -28.16
N TYR A 455 4.32 5.06 -27.52
CA TYR A 455 3.11 4.35 -27.12
C TYR A 455 2.67 4.78 -25.72
N TYR A 456 1.41 5.20 -25.58
CA TYR A 456 0.76 5.58 -24.33
C TYR A 456 -0.76 5.31 -24.39
N ARG A 457 -1.43 5.22 -23.23
CA ARG A 457 -2.89 4.99 -23.14
C ARG A 457 -3.68 6.29 -23.00
N GLU A 458 -3.81 7.03 -24.09
CA GLU A 458 -4.65 8.25 -24.18
C GLU A 458 -6.03 7.94 -24.80
N GLY A 459 -7.04 8.78 -24.57
CA GLY A 459 -8.32 8.71 -25.27
C GLY A 459 -9.45 8.12 -24.41
N ILE A 460 -10.25 7.22 -24.98
CA ILE A 460 -11.44 6.66 -24.34
C ILE A 460 -11.14 5.23 -23.91
N ARG A 461 -11.05 4.99 -22.59
CA ARG A 461 -10.60 3.71 -22.00
C ARG A 461 -11.69 3.00 -21.22
N ILE A 462 -11.77 1.69 -21.35
CA ILE A 462 -12.92 0.88 -20.87
C ILE A 462 -13.15 0.99 -19.36
N GLU A 463 -12.09 1.01 -18.55
CA GLU A 463 -12.19 1.14 -17.10
C GLU A 463 -12.74 2.50 -16.68
N ILE A 464 -12.38 3.56 -17.40
CA ILE A 464 -12.90 4.93 -17.15
C ILE A 464 -14.39 4.97 -17.47
N GLN A 465 -14.82 4.34 -18.57
CA GLN A 465 -16.24 4.31 -18.93
C GLN A 465 -17.06 3.49 -17.92
N ALA A 466 -16.50 2.40 -17.40
CA ALA A 466 -17.14 1.62 -16.35
C ALA A 466 -17.27 2.41 -15.03
N PHE A 467 -16.26 3.20 -14.66
CA PHE A 467 -16.39 4.12 -13.53
C PHE A 467 -17.49 5.15 -13.76
N ARG A 468 -17.60 5.71 -14.97
CA ARG A 468 -18.68 6.66 -15.32
C ARG A 468 -20.07 6.02 -15.18
N LEU A 469 -20.25 4.79 -15.66
CA LEU A 469 -21.49 4.04 -15.47
C LEU A 469 -21.82 3.84 -14.00
N ASN A 470 -20.83 3.50 -13.18
CA ASN A 470 -21.00 3.37 -11.73
C ASN A 470 -21.41 4.71 -11.08
N ILE A 471 -20.85 5.84 -11.50
CA ILE A 471 -21.24 7.18 -11.02
C ILE A 471 -22.71 7.45 -11.34
N TYR A 472 -23.16 7.19 -12.58
CA TYR A 472 -24.57 7.37 -12.94
C TYR A 472 -25.50 6.45 -12.14
N ASN A 473 -25.11 5.19 -11.98
CA ASN A 473 -25.87 4.22 -11.19
C ASN A 473 -26.00 4.69 -9.73
N LEU A 474 -24.90 5.09 -9.10
CA LEU A 474 -24.90 5.57 -7.71
C LEU A 474 -25.71 6.86 -7.54
N LEU A 475 -25.60 7.81 -8.47
CA LEU A 475 -26.42 9.03 -8.44
C LEU A 475 -27.90 8.73 -8.60
N PHE A 476 -28.28 7.78 -9.47
CA PHE A 476 -29.66 7.34 -9.57
C PHE A 476 -30.15 6.69 -8.26
N GLU A 477 -29.34 5.84 -7.63
CA GLU A 477 -29.69 5.21 -6.35
C GLU A 477 -29.92 6.24 -5.24
N LEU A 478 -29.06 7.26 -5.16
CA LEU A 478 -29.14 8.31 -4.14
C LEU A 478 -30.30 9.29 -4.38
N THR A 479 -30.49 9.74 -5.61
CA THR A 479 -31.41 10.85 -5.94
C THR A 479 -32.76 10.40 -6.46
N GLN A 480 -32.86 9.17 -6.98
CA GLN A 480 -33.98 8.68 -7.80
C GLN A 480 -34.26 9.55 -9.04
N ASN A 481 -33.30 10.38 -9.46
CA ASN A 481 -33.42 11.21 -10.65
C ASN A 481 -33.19 10.36 -11.91
N HIS A 482 -34.27 10.08 -12.65
CA HIS A 482 -34.25 9.25 -13.85
C HIS A 482 -33.33 9.76 -14.97
N LYS A 483 -32.90 11.03 -14.96
CA LYS A 483 -31.86 11.53 -15.87
C LYS A 483 -30.60 10.66 -15.82
N TYR A 484 -30.15 10.29 -14.62
CA TYR A 484 -28.96 9.47 -14.45
C TYR A 484 -29.15 8.05 -14.99
N LYS A 485 -30.35 7.49 -14.84
CA LYS A 485 -30.67 6.18 -15.44
C LYS A 485 -30.68 6.22 -16.97
N VAL A 486 -31.15 7.32 -17.56
CA VAL A 486 -31.09 7.53 -19.02
C VAL A 486 -29.64 7.63 -19.49
N LEU A 487 -28.80 8.43 -18.81
CA LEU A 487 -27.36 8.55 -19.13
C LEU A 487 -26.62 7.22 -19.01
N GLU A 488 -26.87 6.46 -17.93
CA GLU A 488 -26.34 5.11 -17.73
C GLU A 488 -26.71 4.19 -18.91
N ASN A 489 -27.98 4.12 -19.28
CA ASN A 489 -28.44 3.25 -20.36
C ASN A 489 -27.86 3.65 -21.73
N LEU A 490 -27.79 4.95 -22.03
CA LEU A 490 -27.22 5.45 -23.28
C LEU A 490 -25.74 5.09 -23.40
N LEU A 491 -24.95 5.39 -22.37
CA LEU A 491 -23.52 5.05 -22.35
C LEU A 491 -23.32 3.53 -22.42
N ARG A 492 -24.08 2.75 -21.65
CA ARG A 492 -23.98 1.28 -21.65
C ARG A 492 -24.26 0.69 -23.03
N ASN A 493 -25.30 1.14 -23.71
CA ASN A 493 -25.62 0.68 -25.06
C ASN A 493 -24.51 1.02 -26.05
N LYS A 494 -23.98 2.24 -25.98
CA LYS A 494 -22.86 2.69 -26.83
C LYS A 494 -21.59 1.89 -26.58
N LEU A 495 -21.27 1.58 -25.32
CA LEU A 495 -20.13 0.72 -24.97
C LEU A 495 -20.32 -0.70 -25.50
N ARG A 496 -21.50 -1.29 -25.32
CA ARG A 496 -21.80 -2.62 -25.88
C ARG A 496 -21.67 -2.64 -27.40
N GLU A 497 -22.07 -1.58 -28.09
CA GLU A 497 -21.92 -1.48 -29.55
C GLU A 497 -20.45 -1.32 -29.99
N LYS A 498 -19.68 -0.47 -29.29
CA LYS A 498 -18.33 -0.06 -29.75
C LYS A 498 -17.17 -0.86 -29.16
N PHE A 499 -17.35 -1.49 -27.99
CA PHE A 499 -16.27 -2.17 -27.26
C PHE A 499 -16.43 -3.69 -27.23
N TRP A 500 -17.65 -4.23 -27.37
CA TRP A 500 -17.92 -5.67 -27.28
C TRP A 500 -18.11 -6.30 -28.66
N ASN A 501 -17.22 -7.22 -29.05
CA ASN A 501 -17.30 -7.94 -30.33
C ASN A 501 -17.90 -9.35 -30.22
N GLY A 502 -18.53 -9.68 -29.09
CA GLY A 502 -19.04 -11.03 -28.80
C GLY A 502 -17.98 -12.01 -28.26
N LYS A 503 -16.70 -11.62 -28.23
CA LYS A 503 -15.59 -12.46 -27.73
C LYS A 503 -14.75 -11.79 -26.66
N ILE A 504 -14.40 -10.52 -26.84
CA ILE A 504 -13.56 -9.71 -25.93
C ILE A 504 -14.11 -8.27 -25.85
N LEU A 505 -13.77 -7.57 -24.77
CA LEU A 505 -13.90 -6.12 -24.69
C LEU A 505 -12.60 -5.45 -25.17
N ALA A 506 -12.74 -4.40 -25.98
CA ALA A 506 -11.64 -3.51 -26.35
C ALA A 506 -11.07 -2.78 -25.12
N ASP A 507 -9.77 -2.50 -25.11
CA ASP A 507 -9.13 -1.68 -24.06
C ASP A 507 -9.53 -0.20 -24.18
N GLY A 508 -9.69 0.26 -25.42
CA GLY A 508 -10.12 1.61 -25.74
C GLY A 508 -10.99 1.67 -26.99
N LEU A 509 -11.59 2.82 -27.26
CA LEU A 509 -12.36 3.02 -28.49
C LEU A 509 -11.43 2.85 -29.69
N ASN A 510 -11.72 1.88 -30.56
CA ASN A 510 -10.89 1.43 -31.68
C ASN A 510 -9.52 0.82 -31.30
N ASP A 511 -9.28 0.53 -30.01
CA ASP A 511 -8.07 -0.11 -29.51
C ASP A 511 -8.41 -1.50 -28.96
N TRP A 512 -8.18 -2.53 -29.79
CA TRP A 512 -8.45 -3.93 -29.48
C TRP A 512 -7.26 -4.65 -28.82
N ALA A 513 -6.25 -3.92 -28.35
CA ALA A 513 -5.18 -4.53 -27.56
C ALA A 513 -5.78 -5.27 -26.35
N ILE A 514 -5.43 -6.54 -26.19
CA ILE A 514 -5.89 -7.32 -25.03
C ILE A 514 -5.06 -6.89 -23.83
N ARG A 515 -5.73 -6.40 -22.79
CA ARG A 515 -5.14 -5.86 -21.55
C ARG A 515 -6.00 -6.26 -20.35
N PRO A 516 -5.44 -6.28 -19.12
CA PRO A 516 -6.19 -6.69 -17.94
C PRO A 516 -7.19 -5.64 -17.43
N ASN A 517 -7.30 -4.47 -18.08
CA ASN A 517 -8.22 -3.39 -17.69
C ASN A 517 -9.70 -3.80 -17.72
N ILE A 518 -10.05 -4.85 -18.46
CA ILE A 518 -11.41 -5.41 -18.47
C ILE A 518 -11.84 -5.96 -17.09
N PHE A 519 -10.88 -6.41 -16.27
CA PHE A 519 -11.17 -6.88 -14.92
C PHE A 519 -11.55 -5.70 -14.00
N ILE A 520 -10.91 -4.54 -14.19
CA ILE A 520 -11.27 -3.29 -13.52
C ILE A 520 -12.66 -2.85 -13.97
N ALA A 521 -12.96 -2.92 -15.27
CA ALA A 521 -14.27 -2.58 -15.81
C ALA A 521 -15.40 -3.44 -15.20
N HIS A 522 -15.19 -4.77 -15.12
CA HIS A 522 -16.13 -5.65 -14.43
C HIS A 522 -16.24 -5.31 -12.94
N TYR A 523 -15.11 -5.10 -12.25
CA TYR A 523 -15.11 -4.76 -10.83
C TYR A 523 -15.91 -3.47 -10.55
N ALA A 524 -15.80 -2.47 -11.43
CA ALA A 524 -16.48 -1.19 -11.32
C ALA A 524 -17.97 -1.26 -11.69
N TYR A 525 -18.31 -1.97 -12.77
CA TYR A 525 -19.67 -2.05 -13.28
C TYR A 525 -19.93 -3.42 -13.96
N PRO A 526 -20.30 -4.46 -13.19
CA PRO A 526 -20.50 -5.81 -13.71
C PRO A 526 -21.67 -5.91 -14.68
N ASP A 527 -22.66 -5.02 -14.59
CA ASP A 527 -23.86 -5.04 -15.45
C ASP A 527 -23.62 -4.59 -16.90
N LEU A 528 -22.36 -4.30 -17.29
CA LEU A 528 -22.01 -3.98 -18.68
C LEU A 528 -22.29 -5.16 -19.61
N LEU A 529 -21.94 -6.37 -19.16
CA LEU A 529 -22.16 -7.63 -19.87
C LEU A 529 -22.90 -8.62 -18.96
N THR A 530 -23.58 -9.60 -19.56
CA THR A 530 -24.14 -10.72 -18.80
C THR A 530 -23.02 -11.62 -18.26
N ASN A 531 -23.29 -12.41 -17.21
CA ASN A 531 -22.29 -13.36 -16.68
C ASN A 531 -21.72 -14.31 -17.75
N LYS A 532 -22.53 -14.76 -18.71
CA LYS A 532 -22.08 -15.63 -19.82
C LYS A 532 -21.17 -14.89 -20.80
N GLU A 533 -21.48 -13.63 -21.09
CA GLU A 533 -20.62 -12.77 -21.92
C GLU A 533 -19.31 -12.46 -21.21
N TRP A 534 -19.34 -12.14 -19.91
CA TRP A 534 -18.13 -11.96 -19.10
C TRP A 534 -17.28 -13.21 -19.04
N GLU A 535 -17.89 -14.37 -18.85
CA GLU A 535 -17.18 -15.65 -18.88
C GLU A 535 -16.46 -15.84 -20.23
N THR A 536 -17.14 -15.54 -21.34
CA THR A 536 -16.56 -15.60 -22.69
C THR A 536 -15.41 -14.60 -22.85
N CYS A 537 -15.61 -13.36 -22.40
CA CYS A 537 -14.62 -12.28 -22.41
C CYS A 537 -13.35 -12.69 -21.65
N PHE A 538 -13.50 -13.14 -20.41
CA PHE A 538 -12.40 -13.55 -19.56
C PHE A 538 -11.68 -14.77 -20.09
N GLU A 539 -12.40 -15.78 -20.60
CA GLU A 539 -11.76 -16.95 -21.19
C GLU A 539 -10.86 -16.57 -22.39
N ASN A 540 -11.33 -15.69 -23.27
CA ASN A 540 -10.56 -15.27 -24.44
C ASN A 540 -9.39 -14.34 -24.08
N THR A 541 -9.57 -13.44 -23.11
CA THR A 541 -8.50 -12.57 -22.60
C THR A 541 -7.40 -13.39 -21.90
N LEU A 542 -7.77 -14.34 -21.05
CA LEU A 542 -6.81 -15.17 -20.32
C LEU A 542 -5.90 -15.99 -21.24
N LYS A 543 -6.40 -16.47 -22.39
CA LYS A 543 -5.56 -17.17 -23.40
C LYS A 543 -4.33 -16.35 -23.83
N ASN A 544 -4.45 -15.02 -23.83
CA ASN A 544 -3.42 -14.11 -24.30
C ASN A 544 -2.59 -13.49 -23.17
N LEU A 545 -3.18 -13.26 -21.98
CA LEU A 545 -2.51 -12.60 -20.86
C LEU A 545 -1.89 -13.55 -19.83
N TRP A 546 -2.35 -14.80 -19.76
CA TRP A 546 -1.97 -15.70 -18.68
C TRP A 546 -0.48 -16.05 -18.69
N LEU A 547 0.17 -15.90 -17.53
CA LEU A 547 1.57 -16.25 -17.31
C LEU A 547 1.67 -17.59 -16.59
N GLU A 548 2.67 -18.40 -16.96
CA GLU A 548 2.80 -19.77 -16.46
C GLU A 548 3.05 -19.85 -14.96
N TRP A 549 3.52 -18.80 -14.30
CA TRP A 549 3.65 -18.78 -12.85
C TRP A 549 2.35 -18.40 -12.11
N GLY A 550 1.35 -17.85 -12.80
CA GLY A 550 0.03 -17.55 -12.21
C GLY A 550 -0.43 -16.09 -12.33
N GLY A 551 0.37 -15.19 -12.90
CA GLY A 551 -0.01 -13.79 -13.11
C GLY A 551 -0.63 -13.51 -14.48
N LEU A 552 -0.86 -12.24 -14.73
CA LEU A 552 -1.30 -11.69 -16.01
C LEU A 552 -0.27 -10.70 -16.54
N SER A 553 0.12 -10.80 -17.81
CA SER A 553 0.84 -9.72 -18.47
C SER A 553 -0.05 -8.50 -18.62
N THR A 554 0.54 -7.31 -18.60
CA THR A 554 -0.17 -6.04 -18.80
C THR A 554 -0.65 -5.80 -20.23
N VAL A 555 -0.20 -6.62 -21.18
CA VAL A 555 -0.62 -6.63 -22.59
C VAL A 555 -0.50 -8.05 -23.14
N ASP A 556 -1.24 -8.35 -24.22
CA ASP A 556 -1.13 -9.59 -25.00
C ASP A 556 0.33 -10.00 -25.24
N LYS A 557 0.67 -11.25 -24.94
CA LYS A 557 2.01 -11.81 -25.15
C LYS A 557 2.46 -11.81 -26.63
N ASN A 558 1.52 -11.72 -27.57
CA ASN A 558 1.80 -11.58 -29.00
C ASN A 558 1.88 -10.12 -29.48
N ASN A 559 1.64 -9.14 -28.59
CA ASN A 559 1.77 -7.74 -28.94
C ASN A 559 3.24 -7.39 -29.20
N PRO A 560 3.58 -6.59 -30.23
CA PRO A 560 4.96 -6.17 -30.50
C PRO A 560 5.65 -5.44 -29.34
N LEU A 561 4.86 -4.81 -28.45
CA LEU A 561 5.37 -4.11 -27.27
C LEU A 561 5.61 -5.05 -26.07
N PHE A 562 5.16 -6.31 -26.15
CA PHE A 562 5.30 -7.25 -25.05
C PHE A 562 6.77 -7.48 -24.69
N THR A 563 7.12 -7.20 -23.45
CA THR A 563 8.45 -7.40 -22.90
C THR A 563 8.38 -8.42 -21.78
N GLU A 564 8.96 -9.60 -21.99
CA GLU A 564 8.84 -10.72 -21.06
C GLU A 564 9.58 -10.50 -19.73
N THR A 565 10.74 -9.85 -19.78
CA THR A 565 11.61 -9.62 -18.62
C THR A 565 11.44 -8.19 -18.11
N SER A 566 11.22 -8.01 -16.80
CA SER A 566 11.12 -6.67 -16.21
C SER A 566 12.39 -5.86 -16.46
N THR A 567 12.21 -4.62 -16.91
CA THR A 567 13.27 -3.65 -17.21
C THR A 567 13.48 -2.63 -16.09
N GLY A 568 12.73 -2.76 -14.99
CA GLY A 568 12.86 -1.92 -13.81
C GLY A 568 12.42 -0.48 -14.05
N GLU A 569 13.33 0.47 -13.88
CA GLU A 569 13.07 1.91 -14.04
C GLU A 569 12.83 2.32 -15.51
N ASP A 570 13.26 1.48 -16.48
CA ASP A 570 12.89 1.66 -17.87
C ASP A 570 11.43 1.21 -18.10
N ASN A 571 10.61 2.12 -18.63
CA ASN A 571 9.20 1.95 -18.93
C ASN A 571 8.86 0.86 -19.96
N LYS A 572 9.88 0.27 -20.61
CA LYS A 572 9.73 -0.77 -21.64
C LYS A 572 8.83 -1.93 -21.21
N SER A 573 9.01 -2.51 -20.02
CA SER A 573 8.17 -3.61 -19.51
C SER A 573 6.98 -3.17 -18.65
N TYR A 574 7.08 -2.01 -17.99
CA TYR A 574 6.25 -1.62 -16.84
C TYR A 574 4.73 -1.80 -17.05
N HIS A 575 4.20 -1.31 -18.17
CA HIS A 575 2.80 -1.49 -18.60
C HIS A 575 2.66 -2.24 -19.92
N ARG A 576 3.68 -3.03 -20.27
CA ARG A 576 3.82 -3.74 -21.56
C ARG A 576 4.44 -5.14 -21.36
N GLY A 577 4.21 -5.76 -20.23
CA GLY A 577 4.82 -7.05 -19.91
C GLY A 577 4.68 -7.40 -18.44
N ASP A 578 5.19 -6.53 -17.58
CA ASP A 578 5.20 -6.75 -16.13
C ASP A 578 3.79 -7.01 -15.60
N SER A 579 3.73 -7.90 -14.61
CA SER A 579 2.50 -8.41 -14.01
C SER A 579 2.26 -7.75 -12.67
N TRP A 580 1.13 -7.06 -12.54
CA TRP A 580 0.83 -6.26 -11.35
C TRP A 580 0.00 -7.05 -10.36
N PHE A 581 0.49 -7.21 -9.13
CA PHE A 581 -0.16 -8.09 -8.15
C PHE A 581 -1.56 -7.62 -7.78
N TRP A 582 -1.78 -6.31 -7.63
CA TRP A 582 -3.11 -5.79 -7.33
C TRP A 582 -4.13 -6.12 -8.44
N VAL A 583 -3.71 -6.09 -9.71
CA VAL A 583 -4.54 -6.47 -10.87
C VAL A 583 -4.75 -7.98 -10.93
N ASN A 584 -3.71 -8.77 -10.66
CA ASN A 584 -3.82 -10.23 -10.59
C ASN A 584 -4.86 -10.64 -9.53
N ASN A 585 -4.74 -10.08 -8.32
CA ASN A 585 -5.65 -10.36 -7.21
C ASN A 585 -7.09 -9.89 -7.54
N LEU A 586 -7.25 -8.72 -8.16
CA LEU A 586 -8.54 -8.21 -8.62
C LEU A 586 -9.15 -9.09 -9.73
N ALA A 587 -8.33 -9.60 -10.65
CA ALA A 587 -8.76 -10.53 -11.68
C ALA A 587 -9.29 -11.84 -11.07
N ALA A 588 -8.56 -12.45 -10.14
CA ALA A 588 -9.03 -13.64 -9.42
C ALA A 588 -10.37 -13.40 -8.70
N LEU A 589 -10.54 -12.22 -8.10
CA LEU A 589 -11.77 -11.82 -7.41
C LEU A 589 -12.95 -11.79 -8.39
N VAL A 590 -12.81 -11.13 -9.55
CA VAL A 590 -13.91 -11.05 -10.52
C VAL A 590 -14.16 -12.38 -11.25
N LEU A 591 -13.11 -13.19 -11.50
CA LEU A 591 -13.25 -14.55 -12.03
C LEU A 591 -14.08 -15.42 -11.08
N ASN A 592 -13.86 -15.30 -9.77
CA ASN A 592 -14.65 -16.00 -8.75
C ASN A 592 -16.14 -15.58 -8.80
N LYS A 593 -16.42 -14.28 -8.97
CA LYS A 593 -17.79 -13.76 -9.05
C LYS A 593 -18.53 -14.19 -10.31
N VAL A 594 -17.84 -14.28 -11.45
CA VAL A 594 -18.45 -14.66 -12.73
C VAL A 594 -18.67 -16.16 -12.83
N ASN A 595 -17.62 -16.96 -12.64
CA ASN A 595 -17.73 -18.42 -12.68
C ASN A 595 -16.56 -19.08 -11.93
N LYS A 596 -16.74 -19.23 -10.61
CA LYS A 596 -15.78 -19.89 -9.72
C LYS A 596 -15.32 -21.26 -10.20
N GLN A 597 -16.23 -22.09 -10.70
CA GLN A 597 -15.89 -23.47 -11.08
C GLN A 597 -14.99 -23.50 -12.32
N LYS A 598 -15.35 -22.72 -13.35
CA LYS A 598 -14.59 -22.67 -14.61
C LYS A 598 -13.19 -22.09 -14.42
N PHE A 599 -13.05 -21.03 -13.62
CA PHE A 599 -11.79 -20.33 -13.44
C PHE A 599 -11.01 -20.76 -12.18
N ASN A 600 -11.42 -21.84 -11.51
CA ASN A 600 -10.82 -22.25 -10.24
C ASN A 600 -9.30 -22.43 -10.35
N LYS A 601 -8.79 -22.99 -11.46
CA LYS A 601 -7.35 -23.18 -11.66
C LYS A 601 -6.59 -21.85 -11.64
N GLN A 602 -7.09 -20.84 -12.34
CA GLN A 602 -6.48 -19.52 -12.41
C GLN A 602 -6.57 -18.82 -11.06
N ILE A 603 -7.73 -18.87 -10.41
CA ILE A 603 -7.96 -18.28 -9.09
C ILE A 603 -6.97 -18.84 -8.06
N GLN A 604 -6.85 -20.17 -7.97
CA GLN A 604 -5.92 -20.80 -7.03
C GLN A 604 -4.46 -20.46 -7.35
N LYS A 605 -4.08 -20.41 -8.64
CA LYS A 605 -2.70 -20.10 -9.03
C LYS A 605 -2.31 -18.66 -8.68
N ILE A 606 -3.23 -17.70 -8.84
CA ILE A 606 -3.02 -16.31 -8.41
C ILE A 606 -2.82 -16.24 -6.88
N ILE A 607 -3.68 -16.91 -6.10
CA ILE A 607 -3.52 -16.94 -4.63
C ILE A 607 -2.18 -17.56 -4.24
N SER A 608 -1.82 -18.68 -4.86
CA SER A 608 -0.54 -19.35 -4.57
C SER A 608 0.64 -18.46 -4.92
N ALA A 609 0.62 -17.77 -6.07
CA ALA A 609 1.70 -16.85 -6.46
C ALA A 609 1.83 -15.66 -5.50
N SER A 610 0.73 -15.00 -5.15
CA SER A 610 0.74 -13.89 -4.18
C SER A 610 1.17 -14.36 -2.78
N THR A 611 0.74 -15.56 -2.36
CA THR A 611 1.12 -16.16 -1.07
C THR A 611 2.61 -16.50 -1.04
N GLU A 612 3.14 -17.06 -2.12
CA GLU A 612 4.55 -17.39 -2.26
C GLU A 612 5.42 -16.14 -2.18
N GLU A 613 5.06 -15.08 -2.92
CA GLU A 613 5.78 -13.80 -2.92
C GLU A 613 5.78 -13.14 -1.53
N ILE A 614 4.60 -12.97 -0.91
CA ILE A 614 4.45 -12.31 0.40
C ILE A 614 5.28 -12.99 1.49
N LEU A 615 5.41 -14.31 1.43
CA LEU A 615 6.07 -15.07 2.50
C LEU A 615 7.56 -15.26 2.26
N TRP A 616 7.98 -15.44 1.00
CA TRP A 616 9.30 -16.03 0.75
C TRP A 616 10.22 -15.19 -0.12
N GLU A 617 9.73 -14.11 -0.75
CA GLU A 617 10.55 -13.26 -1.63
C GLU A 617 10.66 -11.82 -1.12
N GLY A 618 11.67 -11.10 -1.62
CA GLY A 618 11.85 -9.67 -1.36
C GLY A 618 11.86 -9.29 0.13
N CYS A 619 10.92 -8.43 0.52
CA CYS A 619 10.69 -8.04 1.92
C CYS A 619 9.60 -8.93 2.52
N VAL A 620 9.99 -9.94 3.30
CA VAL A 620 9.03 -10.94 3.80
C VAL A 620 7.96 -10.32 4.68
N GLY A 621 6.72 -10.72 4.46
CA GLY A 621 5.55 -10.17 5.12
C GLY A 621 5.00 -8.89 4.50
N CYS A 622 5.55 -8.46 3.37
CA CYS A 622 5.01 -7.37 2.54
C CYS A 622 4.62 -7.92 1.17
N HIS A 623 3.64 -7.29 0.51
CA HIS A 623 3.31 -7.60 -0.88
C HIS A 623 3.89 -6.53 -1.81
N THR A 624 4.68 -6.95 -2.79
CA THR A 624 5.35 -6.04 -3.74
C THR A 624 4.41 -5.49 -4.83
N GLU A 625 4.91 -4.59 -5.66
CA GLU A 625 4.18 -3.93 -6.74
C GLU A 625 3.83 -4.88 -7.89
N LEU A 626 4.86 -5.54 -8.41
CA LEU A 626 4.78 -6.27 -9.65
C LEU A 626 5.79 -7.41 -9.70
N SER A 627 5.64 -8.25 -10.71
CA SER A 627 6.56 -9.31 -11.08
C SER A 627 6.89 -9.20 -12.55
N SER A 628 8.05 -9.74 -12.93
CA SER A 628 8.38 -9.99 -14.32
C SER A 628 7.32 -10.89 -14.98
N ALA A 629 7.08 -10.72 -16.28
CA ALA A 629 6.18 -11.61 -17.00
C ALA A 629 6.73 -13.06 -17.05
N LYS A 630 8.04 -13.18 -17.26
CA LYS A 630 8.79 -14.45 -17.39
C LYS A 630 8.59 -15.41 -16.21
N ASP A 631 8.75 -14.90 -14.99
CA ASP A 631 8.85 -15.69 -13.77
C ASP A 631 8.35 -14.86 -12.57
N LEU A 632 7.84 -15.56 -11.55
CA LEU A 632 7.46 -14.95 -10.28
C LEU A 632 8.71 -14.41 -9.60
N ARG A 633 8.78 -13.09 -9.42
CA ARG A 633 9.87 -12.37 -8.75
C ARG A 633 9.30 -11.14 -8.04
N SER A 634 9.78 -10.84 -6.83
CA SER A 634 9.50 -9.53 -6.22
C SER A 634 10.23 -8.41 -6.96
N GLU A 635 9.48 -7.58 -7.70
CA GLU A 635 10.00 -6.48 -8.51
C GLU A 635 9.16 -5.20 -8.30
N GLY A 636 9.73 -4.04 -8.62
CA GLY A 636 9.13 -2.76 -8.24
C GLY A 636 9.07 -2.60 -6.71
N CYS A 637 8.20 -1.71 -6.24
CA CYS A 637 8.13 -1.30 -4.84
C CYS A 637 7.86 -2.47 -3.88
N TRP A 638 8.70 -2.61 -2.84
CA TRP A 638 8.74 -3.82 -2.00
C TRP A 638 7.52 -4.01 -1.12
N ASN A 639 6.89 -2.91 -0.70
CA ASN A 639 5.70 -2.95 0.12
C ASN A 639 4.65 -1.97 -0.41
N GLN A 640 3.65 -2.49 -1.11
CA GLN A 640 2.69 -1.72 -1.88
C GLN A 640 1.27 -1.83 -1.33
N ALA A 641 0.65 -0.69 -1.04
CA ALA A 641 -0.64 -0.61 -0.34
C ALA A 641 -1.75 -1.32 -1.13
N TRP A 642 -1.86 -1.05 -2.44
CA TRP A 642 -2.86 -1.67 -3.30
C TRP A 642 -2.69 -3.18 -3.49
N SER A 643 -1.46 -3.71 -3.50
CA SER A 643 -1.19 -5.14 -3.62
C SER A 643 -1.62 -5.84 -2.33
N ASN A 644 -1.19 -5.34 -1.17
CA ASN A 644 -1.62 -5.84 0.13
C ASN A 644 -3.16 -5.80 0.25
N ALA A 645 -3.77 -4.67 -0.12
CA ALA A 645 -5.22 -4.47 -0.05
C ALA A 645 -6.00 -5.42 -0.96
N MET A 646 -5.61 -5.53 -2.24
CA MET A 646 -6.32 -6.40 -3.18
C MET A 646 -6.15 -7.88 -2.87
N PHE A 647 -5.01 -8.30 -2.30
CA PHE A 647 -4.87 -9.65 -1.77
C PHE A 647 -5.84 -9.90 -0.60
N MET A 648 -5.95 -8.96 0.35
CA MET A 648 -6.94 -9.06 1.43
C MET A 648 -8.37 -9.17 0.88
N GLU A 649 -8.74 -8.30 -0.07
CA GLU A 649 -10.07 -8.33 -0.68
C GLU A 649 -10.36 -9.65 -1.38
N LEU A 650 -9.38 -10.24 -2.09
CA LEU A 650 -9.52 -11.55 -2.72
C LEU A 650 -9.76 -12.67 -1.69
N ILE A 651 -8.94 -12.75 -0.64
CA ILE A 651 -9.07 -13.79 0.38
C ILE A 651 -10.39 -13.65 1.14
N ASP A 652 -10.82 -12.42 1.43
CA ASP A 652 -12.11 -12.17 2.05
C ASP A 652 -13.28 -12.52 1.13
N GLU A 653 -13.22 -12.27 -0.17
CA GLU A 653 -14.25 -12.71 -1.11
C GLU A 653 -14.35 -14.26 -1.17
N MET A 654 -13.21 -14.94 -1.10
CA MET A 654 -13.16 -16.39 -1.27
C MET A 654 -13.54 -17.17 -0.02
N PHE A 655 -13.21 -16.63 1.15
CA PHE A 655 -13.29 -17.35 2.42
C PHE A 655 -13.89 -16.54 3.58
N GLY A 656 -14.10 -15.24 3.36
CA GLY A 656 -14.54 -14.26 4.34
C GLY A 656 -16.03 -14.00 4.32
#